data_AF-A0A1G2LSZ5-F1
#
_entry.id   AF-A0A1G2LSZ5-F1
#
_cell.length_a   1.000
_cell.length_b   1.000
_cell.length_c   1.000
_cell.angle_alpha   90.00
_cell.angle_beta   90.00
_cell.angle_gamma   90.00
#
_symmetry.space_group_name_H-M   'P 1'
#
loop_
_entity.id
_entity.type
_entity.pdbx_description
1 polymer ?
#
loop_
_entity_poly.entity_id
_entity_poly.type
_entity_poly.pdbx_seq_one_letter_code
_entity_poly.pdbx_strand_id
1 'polypeptide(L)'
;MKEKKKVNKKAVKNKNGRGQDRIKKQRLSYLIGDIEVFPNIKVPELSPHNPYVTKLADPDNPKFMTINSPLIGALEEADPTVSPLRNALKIAETGKADAVIMAGNLIYFITEHYGSTYPYKTQAVDLPIDPKILNKAYPEAVIKDSGTIESRLEKNKIVFIPVKTRLDLVIAKAKKEFFDESGNRLFNGPILITFGSIEEALAMQHTNERLRIDVFREKAYAQGKVRELQNELRSEKRLATPNEVKIVKIEKDIDDFLKYERIFVKMGNVSSDYINRTTDNMISYLISRYETDIPDSKVISIGDAHIKAGNRLIQTTYEKTGESLNDGFAGRIRKDTYSRIKNNEGELIPDVILGAGLNPTFRNLLVSHRVREKKATLDDVKLCHCIQLTTCIDDVRYRKAARKRVRLKDSLTRLASKDKFTAGVLWLEWNGNFFLPKFFSGECLTKAENFKSESAIKKLFADRLYNYKEGCSHYGGKFIAIYPSPNDPDGRYIKFHYQVAFELMNKIKAPIAGYQHDGDACHWINYQTWLETPQEWLDLETFLNEVTKIEKSSAPIEERLRTLKVAALENYIKTGIIDPDKQVDSYVLSMEPYLEFWARILEYCKENGIEFRGKYSAITQGRGNHNEHSFPKHASVDISEAKLIRQAMVASLFKKYPNLSELIEKNFTSPHMGKLGYANGVFAYVKENDKRNLTKDQLLLQKDFYVYAAKMKHKQGSSKTADNMAKMVEAFGKQGTSNQYESGRMSVNMAGDDHFGGIAITRTAFHVKTGCQCFENEFGKRFDFPEQNLFSAVWSVPANGPSSGPLGWIFLDYGLLRKYAVRPFSVSRGKIFQGAIGLESDKDKK
;
A
#
# COMPACT_ATOMS: atom_id res chain seq x y z
N MET A 1 -49.12 67.23 42.11
CA MET A 1 -50.33 67.06 41.29
C MET A 1 -49.93 66.54 39.91
N LYS A 2 -50.77 65.70 39.32
CA LYS A 2 -50.49 64.84 38.16
C LYS A 2 -50.46 65.63 36.85
N GLU A 3 -49.49 65.34 35.98
CA GLU A 3 -49.71 65.38 34.52
C GLU A 3 -49.00 64.22 33.83
N LYS A 4 -49.81 63.28 33.32
CA LYS A 4 -49.38 62.16 32.49
C LYS A 4 -49.25 62.64 31.04
N LYS A 5 -48.03 62.68 30.49
CA LYS A 5 -47.82 62.78 29.03
C LYS A 5 -47.81 61.40 28.39
N LYS A 6 -48.74 61.22 27.44
CA LYS A 6 -48.89 60.07 26.53
C LYS A 6 -47.60 59.84 25.72
N VAL A 7 -47.09 58.61 25.73
CA VAL A 7 -46.18 58.11 24.69
C VAL A 7 -46.93 57.05 23.87
N ASN A 8 -47.17 57.38 22.61
CA ASN A 8 -47.75 56.52 21.59
C ASN A 8 -46.87 55.26 21.38
N LYS A 9 -47.29 54.11 21.92
CA LYS A 9 -46.82 52.81 21.45
C LYS A 9 -47.59 52.45 20.17
N LYS A 10 -47.06 52.84 19.00
CA LYS A 10 -47.43 52.22 17.73
C LYS A 10 -47.15 50.71 17.84
N ALA A 11 -48.21 49.92 17.74
CA ALA A 11 -48.15 48.47 17.66
C ALA A 11 -47.26 48.05 16.48
N VAL A 12 -46.07 47.55 16.79
CA VAL A 12 -45.26 46.78 15.85
C VAL A 12 -46.02 45.49 15.57
N LYS A 13 -46.83 45.48 14.50
CA LYS A 13 -47.40 44.26 13.93
C LYS A 13 -46.22 43.32 13.63
N ASN A 14 -46.21 42.18 14.33
CA ASN A 14 -45.31 41.05 14.12
C ASN A 14 -45.22 40.67 12.62
N LYS A 15 -44.20 41.21 11.93
CA LYS A 15 -43.78 40.82 10.57
C LYS A 15 -42.83 39.61 10.57
N ASN A 16 -42.59 38.97 11.72
CA ASN A 16 -41.61 37.90 11.86
C ASN A 16 -42.03 36.56 11.20
N GLY A 17 -43.30 36.38 10.83
CA GLY A 17 -43.78 35.15 10.18
C GLY A 17 -43.42 35.04 8.68
N ARG A 18 -43.52 36.12 7.91
CA ARG A 18 -43.27 36.10 6.45
C ARG A 18 -41.79 36.16 6.06
N GLY A 19 -40.95 36.80 6.89
CA GLY A 19 -39.49 36.85 6.66
C GLY A 19 -38.80 35.50 6.86
N GLN A 20 -39.28 34.71 7.83
CA GLN A 20 -38.73 33.39 8.10
C GLN A 20 -39.01 32.39 6.98
N ASP A 21 -40.20 32.38 6.36
CA ASP A 21 -40.50 31.44 5.26
C ASP A 21 -39.75 31.76 3.97
N ARG A 22 -39.43 33.03 3.72
CA ARG A 22 -38.63 33.45 2.56
C ARG A 22 -37.14 33.09 2.73
N ILE A 23 -36.58 33.27 3.93
CA ILE A 23 -35.22 32.84 4.29
C ILE A 23 -35.11 31.30 4.28
N LYS A 24 -36.18 30.58 4.64
CA LYS A 24 -36.23 29.10 4.60
C LYS A 24 -36.23 28.54 3.17
N LYS A 25 -37.03 29.10 2.26
CA LYS A 25 -36.94 28.76 0.82
C LYS A 25 -35.56 29.08 0.24
N GLN A 26 -34.91 30.14 0.71
CA GLN A 26 -33.53 30.46 0.32
C GLN A 26 -32.50 29.48 0.91
N ARG A 27 -32.70 28.90 2.10
CA ARG A 27 -31.79 27.86 2.62
C ARG A 27 -31.76 26.61 1.73
N LEU A 28 -32.90 26.20 1.17
CA LEU A 28 -32.98 25.13 0.17
C LEU A 28 -32.18 25.50 -1.10
N SER A 29 -32.25 26.75 -1.57
CA SER A 29 -31.48 27.17 -2.77
C SER A 29 -29.96 27.12 -2.61
N TYR A 30 -29.43 27.01 -1.39
CA TYR A 30 -28.00 26.86 -1.13
C TYR A 30 -27.58 25.41 -0.83
N LEU A 31 -28.52 24.46 -0.77
CA LEU A 31 -28.23 23.03 -0.73
C LEU A 31 -28.09 22.47 -2.15
N ILE A 32 -27.20 21.50 -2.30
CA ILE A 32 -27.02 20.75 -3.55
C ILE A 32 -28.25 19.87 -3.77
N GLY A 33 -28.85 19.92 -4.97
CA GLY A 33 -29.97 19.05 -5.39
C GLY A 33 -31.36 19.70 -5.51
N ASP A 34 -31.57 20.95 -5.06
CA ASP A 34 -32.89 21.61 -5.17
C ASP A 34 -33.07 22.46 -6.45
N ILE A 35 -31.98 22.91 -7.06
CA ILE A 35 -31.98 23.83 -8.22
C ILE A 35 -31.14 23.27 -9.38
N GLU A 36 -30.09 22.52 -9.08
CA GLU A 36 -29.21 21.93 -10.09
C GLU A 36 -29.72 20.55 -10.50
N VAL A 37 -30.00 20.40 -11.79
CA VAL A 37 -30.29 19.10 -12.40
C VAL A 37 -28.96 18.44 -12.72
N PHE A 38 -28.66 17.34 -12.05
CA PHE A 38 -27.53 16.46 -12.34
C PHE A 38 -28.02 15.03 -12.55
N PRO A 39 -27.28 14.21 -13.31
CA PRO A 39 -27.66 12.82 -13.53
C PRO A 39 -27.70 12.06 -12.20
N ASN A 40 -28.71 11.22 -12.02
CA ASN A 40 -28.70 10.22 -10.96
C ASN A 40 -27.73 9.12 -11.36
N ILE A 41 -26.59 9.01 -10.67
CA ILE A 41 -25.52 8.08 -11.02
C ILE A 41 -25.50 6.96 -9.99
N LYS A 42 -25.86 5.76 -10.44
CA LYS A 42 -25.67 4.55 -9.65
C LYS A 42 -24.26 3.99 -9.92
N VAL A 43 -23.46 3.88 -8.87
CA VAL A 43 -22.12 3.29 -8.95
C VAL A 43 -22.25 1.78 -9.10
N PRO A 44 -21.47 1.13 -9.99
CA PRO A 44 -21.55 -0.31 -10.18
C PRO A 44 -21.12 -1.06 -8.91
N GLU A 45 -21.82 -2.15 -8.60
CA GLU A 45 -21.40 -3.09 -7.56
C GLU A 45 -20.27 -3.97 -8.11
N LEU A 46 -19.04 -3.67 -7.70
CA LEU A 46 -17.85 -4.37 -8.17
C LEU A 46 -17.47 -5.50 -7.23
N SER A 47 -17.25 -6.69 -7.78
CA SER A 47 -16.84 -7.89 -7.06
C SER A 47 -15.72 -8.62 -7.81
N PRO A 48 -15.07 -9.65 -7.22
CA PRO A 48 -14.12 -10.47 -7.96
C PRO A 48 -14.71 -11.10 -9.24
N HIS A 49 -16.02 -11.39 -9.25
CA HIS A 49 -16.73 -11.97 -10.38
C HIS A 49 -17.29 -10.91 -11.35
N ASN A 50 -17.44 -9.66 -10.89
CA ASN A 50 -17.87 -8.51 -11.70
C ASN A 50 -16.90 -7.33 -11.53
N PRO A 51 -15.63 -7.44 -11.99
CA PRO A 51 -14.64 -6.39 -11.82
C PRO A 51 -14.77 -5.30 -12.90
N TYR A 52 -14.30 -4.09 -12.59
CA TYR A 52 -14.10 -3.05 -13.57
C TYR A 52 -12.93 -3.41 -14.50
N VAL A 53 -13.17 -3.53 -15.80
CA VAL A 53 -12.14 -3.94 -16.77
C VAL A 53 -11.44 -2.71 -17.34
N THR A 54 -10.14 -2.58 -17.09
CA THR A 54 -9.35 -1.47 -17.60
C THR A 54 -8.86 -1.76 -19.02
N LYS A 55 -8.83 -0.73 -19.88
CA LYS A 55 -8.18 -0.80 -21.19
C LYS A 55 -6.66 -0.79 -21.02
N LEU A 56 -5.97 -1.75 -21.62
CA LEU A 56 -4.53 -1.92 -21.51
C LEU A 56 -3.85 -1.74 -22.86
N ALA A 57 -2.67 -1.15 -22.87
CA ALA A 57 -1.81 -1.15 -24.05
C ALA A 57 -1.24 -2.54 -24.35
N ASP A 58 -0.91 -3.30 -23.30
CA ASP A 58 -0.41 -4.67 -23.38
C ASP A 58 -0.99 -5.52 -22.23
N PRO A 59 -1.89 -6.48 -22.53
CA PRO A 59 -2.51 -7.34 -21.52
C PRO A 59 -1.54 -8.18 -20.67
N ASP A 60 -0.35 -8.49 -21.20
CA ASP A 60 0.66 -9.29 -20.50
C ASP A 60 1.63 -8.41 -19.67
N ASN A 61 1.63 -7.10 -19.91
CA ASN A 61 2.50 -6.14 -19.23
C ASN A 61 1.74 -4.91 -18.67
N PRO A 62 0.68 -5.09 -17.87
CA PRO A 62 -0.10 -3.99 -17.35
C PRO A 62 0.70 -3.11 -16.37
N LYS A 63 0.48 -1.80 -16.42
CA LYS A 63 1.18 -0.76 -15.65
C LYS A 63 0.21 0.23 -15.04
N PHE A 64 0.33 0.47 -13.74
CA PHE A 64 -0.52 1.39 -13.00
C PHE A 64 0.30 2.26 -12.05
N MET A 65 -0.16 3.50 -11.86
CA MET A 65 0.26 4.32 -10.73
C MET A 65 -0.88 4.38 -9.71
N THR A 66 -0.60 4.02 -8.47
CA THR A 66 -1.54 4.11 -7.36
C THR A 66 -1.20 5.28 -6.47
N ILE A 67 -2.14 6.20 -6.32
CA ILE A 67 -2.04 7.41 -5.52
C ILE A 67 -3.06 7.31 -4.39
N ASN A 68 -2.59 7.24 -3.14
CA ASN A 68 -3.48 7.22 -1.98
C ASN A 68 -3.61 8.61 -1.37
N SER A 69 -4.86 9.00 -1.13
CA SER A 69 -5.26 10.18 -0.38
C SER A 69 -4.40 11.43 -0.64
N PRO A 70 -4.45 12.02 -1.85
CA PRO A 70 -3.71 13.24 -2.16
C PRO A 70 -4.24 14.48 -1.41
N LEU A 71 -5.47 14.44 -0.88
CA LEU A 71 -6.02 15.43 0.06
C LEU A 71 -5.99 16.88 -0.45
N ILE A 72 -6.42 17.07 -1.70
CA ILE A 72 -6.41 18.39 -2.35
C ILE A 72 -7.27 19.40 -1.55
N GLY A 73 -6.74 20.58 -1.30
CA GLY A 73 -7.34 21.62 -0.44
C GLY A 73 -6.76 21.68 0.98
N ALA A 74 -5.78 20.84 1.31
CA ALA A 74 -4.95 20.95 2.51
C ALA A 74 -3.61 21.64 2.21
N LEU A 75 -2.73 21.85 3.21
CA LEU A 75 -1.43 22.56 3.08
C LEU A 75 -0.64 22.21 1.79
N GLU A 76 -0.80 23.01 0.75
CA GLU A 76 -0.25 22.74 -0.59
C GLU A 76 0.87 23.70 -0.98
N GLU A 77 1.74 23.22 -1.86
CA GLU A 77 2.88 23.97 -2.37
C GLU A 77 2.49 25.06 -3.36
N ALA A 78 3.11 26.23 -3.23
CA ALA A 78 2.93 27.32 -4.19
C ALA A 78 3.70 27.03 -5.49
N ASP A 79 4.82 26.30 -5.40
CA ASP A 79 5.63 25.90 -6.54
C ASP A 79 5.10 24.54 -7.10
N PRO A 80 4.66 24.51 -8.37
CA PRO A 80 4.11 23.31 -8.98
C PRO A 80 5.15 22.21 -9.24
N THR A 81 6.45 22.52 -9.18
CA THR A 81 7.55 21.55 -9.35
C THR A 81 7.82 20.71 -8.11
N VAL A 82 7.23 21.07 -6.98
CA VAL A 82 7.33 20.34 -5.71
C VAL A 82 6.00 19.73 -5.26
N SER A 83 4.92 19.86 -6.06
CA SER A 83 3.62 19.22 -5.77
C SER A 83 3.70 17.70 -5.97
N PRO A 84 3.51 16.89 -4.91
CA PRO A 84 3.62 15.44 -5.02
C PRO A 84 2.63 14.81 -5.98
N LEU A 85 1.38 15.30 -6.00
CA LEU A 85 0.34 14.80 -6.89
C LEU A 85 0.69 15.08 -8.36
N ARG A 86 1.01 16.33 -8.70
CA ARG A 86 1.38 16.74 -10.06
C ARG A 86 2.56 15.92 -10.57
N ASN A 87 3.57 15.76 -9.71
CA ASN A 87 4.78 15.02 -10.05
C ASN A 87 4.53 13.50 -10.18
N ALA A 88 3.63 12.92 -9.38
CA ALA A 88 3.19 11.54 -9.56
C ALA A 88 2.47 11.32 -10.89
N LEU A 89 1.63 12.26 -11.32
CA LEU A 89 0.97 12.23 -12.64
C LEU A 89 1.98 12.33 -13.79
N LYS A 90 2.97 13.22 -13.69
CA LYS A 90 4.07 13.32 -14.67
C LYS A 90 4.90 12.03 -14.76
N ILE A 91 5.15 11.35 -13.63
CA ILE A 91 5.79 10.02 -13.62
C ILE A 91 4.90 9.00 -14.32
N ALA A 92 3.59 9.03 -14.07
CA ALA A 92 2.63 8.13 -14.72
C ALA A 92 2.63 8.29 -16.25
N GLU A 93 2.62 9.53 -16.73
CA GLU A 93 2.71 9.85 -18.16
C GLU A 93 4.04 9.40 -18.76
N THR A 94 5.17 9.80 -18.15
CA THR A 94 6.51 9.46 -18.66
C THR A 94 6.77 7.95 -18.64
N GLY A 95 6.27 7.26 -17.60
CA GLY A 95 6.34 5.81 -17.45
C GLY A 95 5.36 5.04 -18.33
N LYS A 96 4.44 5.74 -19.02
CA LYS A 96 3.37 5.18 -19.85
C LYS A 96 2.47 4.22 -19.06
N ALA A 97 1.93 4.67 -17.94
CA ALA A 97 0.94 3.93 -17.18
C ALA A 97 -0.33 3.73 -18.02
N ASP A 98 -0.94 2.54 -17.93
CA ASP A 98 -2.25 2.26 -18.56
C ASP A 98 -3.38 3.00 -17.84
N ALA A 99 -3.26 3.17 -16.52
CA ALA A 99 -4.19 3.98 -15.72
C ALA A 99 -3.56 4.47 -14.41
N VAL A 100 -4.18 5.50 -13.82
CA VAL A 100 -3.90 5.95 -12.45
C VAL A 100 -5.06 5.51 -11.55
N ILE A 101 -4.76 4.84 -10.44
CA ILE A 101 -5.72 4.48 -9.41
C ILE A 101 -5.61 5.49 -8.27
N MET A 102 -6.63 6.31 -8.07
CA MET A 102 -6.76 7.22 -6.93
C MET A 102 -7.62 6.59 -5.85
N ALA A 103 -6.97 6.14 -4.78
CA ALA A 103 -7.62 5.46 -3.67
C ALA A 103 -7.68 6.32 -2.41
N GLY A 104 -8.74 6.17 -1.61
CA GLY A 104 -8.94 6.94 -0.38
C GLY A 104 -9.41 8.38 -0.63
N ASN A 105 -9.00 9.32 0.23
CA ASN A 105 -9.58 10.67 0.24
C ASN A 105 -8.95 11.58 -0.84
N LEU A 106 -9.69 11.90 -1.90
CA LEU A 106 -9.18 12.76 -2.98
C LEU A 106 -9.03 14.20 -2.49
N ILE A 107 -10.04 14.70 -1.79
CA ILE A 107 -10.09 16.08 -1.30
C ILE A 107 -9.95 16.16 0.22
N TYR A 108 -9.53 17.31 0.71
CA TYR A 108 -9.60 17.65 2.13
C TYR A 108 -10.76 18.61 2.39
N PHE A 109 -11.77 18.14 3.12
CA PHE A 109 -12.94 18.93 3.48
C PHE A 109 -13.24 18.81 4.97
N ILE A 110 -13.33 19.95 5.67
CA ILE A 110 -13.76 19.96 7.08
C ILE A 110 -15.28 20.04 7.11
N THR A 111 -15.90 18.94 7.54
CA THR A 111 -17.36 18.82 7.67
C THR A 111 -17.91 19.50 8.94
N GLU A 112 -17.11 19.66 9.99
CA GLU A 112 -17.54 20.35 11.21
C GLU A 112 -17.68 21.87 11.00
N HIS A 113 -18.70 22.49 11.60
CA HIS A 113 -18.88 23.96 11.59
C HIS A 113 -18.30 24.65 12.81
N TYR A 114 -18.25 23.96 13.95
CA TYR A 114 -17.73 24.44 15.23
C TYR A 114 -17.34 23.24 16.09
N GLY A 115 -16.41 23.41 17.02
CA GLY A 115 -15.97 22.35 17.91
C GLY A 115 -14.60 22.64 18.53
N SER A 116 -14.25 21.90 19.58
CA SER A 116 -12.98 22.08 20.30
C SER A 116 -11.73 21.69 19.49
N THR A 117 -11.93 21.04 18.34
CA THR A 117 -10.94 20.59 17.35
C THR A 117 -10.94 21.43 16.07
N TYR A 118 -12.02 22.16 15.78
CA TYR A 118 -12.20 22.91 14.53
C TYR A 118 -11.10 23.97 14.28
N PRO A 119 -10.68 24.78 15.28
CA PRO A 119 -9.55 25.70 15.10
C PRO A 119 -8.23 25.01 14.76
N TYR A 120 -8.04 23.73 15.11
CA TYR A 120 -6.82 22.99 14.76
C TYR A 120 -6.90 22.43 13.34
N LYS A 121 -8.07 21.91 12.93
CA LYS A 121 -8.30 21.39 11.57
C LYS A 121 -8.13 22.49 10.51
N THR A 122 -8.63 23.70 10.80
CA THR A 122 -8.51 24.86 9.88
C THR A 122 -7.08 25.28 9.60
N GLN A 123 -6.13 24.97 10.49
CA GLN A 123 -4.70 25.27 10.27
C GLN A 123 -4.04 24.38 9.21
N ALA A 124 -4.68 23.28 8.82
CA ALA A 124 -4.21 22.41 7.74
C ALA A 124 -4.94 22.68 6.42
N VAL A 125 -5.93 23.59 6.40
CA VAL A 125 -6.68 23.97 5.20
C VAL A 125 -5.87 24.97 4.41
N ASP A 126 -5.76 24.73 3.11
CA ASP A 126 -5.21 25.68 2.16
C ASP A 126 -6.24 25.93 1.06
N LEU A 127 -7.31 26.63 1.44
CA LEU A 127 -8.35 27.02 0.52
C LEU A 127 -8.30 28.54 0.37
N PRO A 128 -7.74 29.07 -0.72
CA PRO A 128 -7.72 30.50 -0.92
C PRO A 128 -9.15 31.02 -1.01
N ILE A 129 -9.37 32.18 -0.39
CA ILE A 129 -10.61 32.91 -0.58
C ILE A 129 -10.56 33.45 -2.01
N ASP A 130 -11.37 32.91 -2.93
CA ASP A 130 -11.56 33.47 -4.27
C ASP A 130 -12.71 34.49 -4.22
N PRO A 131 -12.42 35.80 -4.27
CA PRO A 131 -13.44 36.82 -4.19
C PRO A 131 -14.38 36.80 -5.39
N LYS A 132 -13.95 36.34 -6.58
CA LYS A 132 -14.83 36.26 -7.76
C LYS A 132 -15.94 35.24 -7.54
N ILE A 133 -15.59 34.08 -6.98
CA ILE A 133 -16.56 33.02 -6.66
C ILE A 133 -17.48 33.48 -5.53
N LEU A 134 -16.94 34.07 -4.46
CA LEU A 134 -17.74 34.49 -3.32
C LEU A 134 -18.61 35.72 -3.59
N ASN A 135 -18.14 36.71 -4.35
CA ASN A 135 -18.94 37.88 -4.74
C ASN A 135 -20.18 37.46 -5.54
N LYS A 136 -20.08 36.38 -6.35
CA LYS A 136 -21.24 35.77 -7.04
C LYS A 136 -22.16 34.98 -6.11
N ALA A 137 -21.60 34.33 -5.08
CA ALA A 137 -22.37 33.53 -4.14
C ALA A 137 -23.12 34.37 -3.08
N TYR A 138 -22.63 35.58 -2.78
CA TYR A 138 -23.24 36.47 -1.80
C TYR A 138 -24.47 37.19 -2.36
N PRO A 139 -25.49 37.48 -1.52
CA PRO A 139 -26.64 38.26 -1.95
C PRO A 139 -26.22 39.67 -2.41
N GLU A 140 -26.67 40.10 -3.59
CA GLU A 140 -26.30 41.40 -4.17
C GLU A 140 -26.54 42.59 -3.23
N ALA A 141 -27.65 42.57 -2.50
CA ALA A 141 -27.97 43.63 -1.53
C ALA A 141 -26.94 43.71 -0.41
N VAL A 142 -26.36 42.58 0.01
CA VAL A 142 -25.32 42.53 1.04
C VAL A 142 -23.99 43.05 0.49
N ILE A 143 -23.63 42.73 -0.76
CA ILE A 143 -22.43 43.26 -1.41
C ILE A 143 -22.54 44.78 -1.61
N LYS A 144 -23.71 45.27 -2.06
CA LYS A 144 -23.99 46.71 -2.24
C LYS A 144 -23.90 47.50 -0.94
N ASP A 145 -24.40 46.95 0.17
CA ASP A 145 -24.40 47.62 1.48
C ASP A 145 -23.04 47.51 2.20
N SER A 146 -22.44 46.31 2.20
CA SER A 146 -21.32 46.00 3.09
C SER A 146 -19.94 45.96 2.42
N GLY A 147 -19.89 46.17 1.10
CA GLY A 147 -18.70 46.10 0.25
C GLY A 147 -18.46 44.70 -0.33
N THR A 148 -17.61 44.64 -1.35
CA THR A 148 -17.16 43.37 -1.96
C THR A 148 -16.39 42.51 -0.96
N ILE A 149 -16.22 41.22 -1.27
CA ILE A 149 -15.47 40.29 -0.41
C ILE A 149 -14.04 40.79 -0.14
N GLU A 150 -13.39 41.39 -1.13
CA GLU A 150 -12.08 42.03 -1.02
C GLU A 150 -12.12 43.14 0.05
N SER A 151 -13.05 44.08 -0.07
CA SER A 151 -13.19 45.18 0.91
C SER A 151 -13.51 44.67 2.32
N ARG A 152 -14.25 43.56 2.43
CA ARG A 152 -14.57 42.94 3.72
C ARG A 152 -13.32 42.34 4.37
N LEU A 153 -12.48 41.65 3.59
CA LEU A 153 -11.21 41.09 4.08
C LEU A 153 -10.25 42.20 4.53
N GLU A 154 -10.11 43.27 3.74
CA GLU A 154 -9.30 44.45 4.09
C GLU A 154 -9.77 45.09 5.41
N LYS A 155 -11.09 45.12 5.64
CA LYS A 155 -11.70 45.67 6.86
C LYS A 155 -11.77 44.66 8.03
N ASN A 156 -11.08 43.51 7.93
CA ASN A 156 -11.14 42.43 8.93
C ASN A 156 -12.58 41.99 9.30
N LYS A 157 -13.52 42.10 8.36
CA LYS A 157 -14.90 41.64 8.55
C LYS A 157 -14.99 40.14 8.29
N ILE A 158 -15.86 39.46 9.06
CA ILE A 158 -16.11 38.03 8.89
C ILE A 158 -16.68 37.75 7.49
N VAL A 159 -16.12 36.74 6.83
CA VAL A 159 -16.60 36.19 5.56
C VAL A 159 -17.10 34.76 5.81
N PHE A 160 -18.40 34.54 5.63
CA PHE A 160 -19.02 33.22 5.67
C PHE A 160 -18.91 32.53 4.32
N ILE A 161 -18.53 31.26 4.30
CA ILE A 161 -18.41 30.46 3.08
C ILE A 161 -19.42 29.30 3.18
N PRO A 162 -20.47 29.27 2.35
CA PRO A 162 -21.41 28.16 2.30
C PRO A 162 -20.72 26.83 1.95
N VAL A 163 -21.24 25.70 2.45
CA VAL A 163 -20.69 24.34 2.19
C VAL A 163 -20.50 24.09 0.70
N LYS A 164 -21.53 24.38 -0.11
CA LYS A 164 -21.47 24.26 -1.57
C LYS A 164 -20.33 25.09 -2.17
N THR A 165 -20.25 26.37 -1.83
CA THR A 165 -19.20 27.26 -2.34
C THR A 165 -17.81 26.81 -1.90
N ARG A 166 -17.68 26.30 -0.68
CA ARG A 166 -16.42 25.71 -0.20
C ARG A 166 -16.03 24.49 -1.02
N LEU A 167 -16.99 23.62 -1.34
CA LEU A 167 -16.77 22.44 -2.16
C LEU A 167 -16.40 22.83 -3.59
N ASP A 168 -17.09 23.82 -4.19
CA ASP A 168 -16.76 24.36 -5.51
C ASP A 168 -15.32 24.91 -5.57
N LEU A 169 -14.86 25.60 -4.51
CA LEU A 169 -13.47 26.08 -4.41
C LEU A 169 -12.47 24.91 -4.38
N VAL A 170 -12.77 23.86 -3.60
CA VAL A 170 -11.90 22.68 -3.50
C VAL A 170 -11.87 21.91 -4.82
N ILE A 171 -13.02 21.75 -5.50
CA ILE A 171 -13.09 21.07 -6.80
C ILE A 171 -12.40 21.89 -7.88
N ALA A 172 -12.56 23.22 -7.90
CA ALA A 172 -11.85 24.09 -8.82
C ALA A 172 -10.33 24.01 -8.61
N LYS A 173 -9.88 23.83 -7.37
CA LYS A 173 -8.48 23.58 -7.03
C LYS A 173 -8.04 22.18 -7.47
N ALA A 174 -8.85 21.15 -7.21
CA ALA A 174 -8.61 19.80 -7.70
C ALA A 174 -8.41 19.77 -9.20
N LYS A 175 -9.29 20.41 -9.98
CA LYS A 175 -9.14 20.57 -11.42
C LYS A 175 -7.75 21.07 -11.81
N LYS A 176 -7.25 22.15 -11.18
CA LYS A 176 -5.93 22.73 -11.49
C LYS A 176 -4.77 21.76 -11.27
N GLU A 177 -4.86 20.87 -10.28
CA GLU A 177 -3.80 19.90 -9.99
C GLU A 177 -3.58 18.87 -11.11
N PHE A 178 -4.50 18.72 -12.06
CA PHE A 178 -4.37 17.79 -13.19
C PHE A 178 -3.86 18.45 -14.48
N PHE A 179 -3.67 19.76 -14.49
CA PHE A 179 -3.19 20.51 -15.67
C PHE A 179 -1.85 21.19 -15.39
N ASP A 180 -0.98 21.25 -16.38
CA ASP A 180 0.24 22.07 -16.35
C ASP A 180 -0.09 23.58 -16.41
N GLU A 181 0.95 24.42 -16.35
CA GLU A 181 0.80 25.88 -16.43
C GLU A 181 0.28 26.37 -17.79
N SER A 182 0.43 25.55 -18.83
CA SER A 182 -0.07 25.82 -20.19
C SER A 182 -1.50 25.32 -20.40
N GLY A 183 -2.10 24.66 -19.40
CA GLY A 183 -3.43 24.07 -19.49
C GLY A 183 -3.48 22.69 -20.15
N ASN A 184 -2.34 22.03 -20.40
CA ASN A 184 -2.30 20.65 -20.88
C ASN A 184 -2.46 19.67 -19.72
N ARG A 185 -2.98 18.49 -20.00
CA ARG A 185 -3.14 17.43 -18.99
C ARG A 185 -1.76 16.92 -18.56
N LEU A 186 -1.58 16.69 -17.25
CA LEU A 186 -0.36 16.08 -16.72
C LEU A 186 -0.29 14.56 -16.96
N PHE A 187 -1.43 13.93 -17.23
CA PHE A 187 -1.57 12.53 -17.60
C PHE A 187 -2.72 12.38 -18.59
N ASN A 188 -2.49 11.66 -19.69
CA ASN A 188 -3.45 11.50 -20.78
C ASN A 188 -4.27 10.19 -20.71
N GLY A 189 -3.96 9.32 -19.74
CA GLY A 189 -4.67 8.05 -19.54
C GLY A 189 -5.83 8.16 -18.54
N PRO A 190 -6.59 7.05 -18.36
CA PRO A 190 -7.73 7.01 -17.45
C PRO A 190 -7.33 7.14 -15.97
N ILE A 191 -8.11 7.91 -15.22
CA ILE A 191 -7.99 8.08 -13.77
C ILE A 191 -9.16 7.40 -13.07
N LEU A 192 -8.90 6.29 -12.39
CA LEU A 192 -9.89 5.49 -11.68
C LEU A 192 -9.97 5.95 -10.22
N ILE A 193 -11.11 6.49 -9.81
CA ILE A 193 -11.30 7.06 -8.47
C ILE A 193 -12.19 6.13 -7.63
N THR A 194 -11.76 5.87 -6.39
CA THR A 194 -12.60 5.25 -5.34
C THR A 194 -12.74 6.21 -4.18
N PHE A 195 -13.94 6.41 -3.66
CA PHE A 195 -14.17 7.34 -2.55
C PHE A 195 -13.49 6.87 -1.26
N GLY A 196 -13.11 7.84 -0.43
CA GLY A 196 -12.63 7.61 0.91
C GLY A 196 -13.62 8.11 1.97
N SER A 197 -13.18 8.02 3.23
CA SER A 197 -13.92 8.46 4.41
C SER A 197 -14.39 9.93 4.38
N ILE A 198 -13.68 10.84 3.69
CA ILE A 198 -14.04 12.26 3.64
C ILE A 198 -15.22 12.48 2.70
N GLU A 199 -15.21 11.85 1.52
CA GLU A 199 -16.32 11.90 0.57
C GLU A 199 -17.61 11.31 1.18
N GLU A 200 -17.49 10.18 1.90
CA GLU A 200 -18.62 9.60 2.64
C GLU A 200 -19.12 10.54 3.75
N ALA A 201 -18.22 11.10 4.56
CA ALA A 201 -18.58 12.04 5.62
C ALA A 201 -19.26 13.30 5.08
N LEU A 202 -18.85 13.77 3.89
CA LEU A 202 -19.46 14.90 3.21
C LEU A 202 -20.89 14.57 2.74
N ALA A 203 -21.11 13.38 2.18
CA ALA A 203 -22.46 12.91 1.85
C ALA A 203 -23.36 12.82 3.09
N MET A 204 -22.85 12.22 4.18
CA MET A 204 -23.58 12.13 5.46
C MET A 204 -23.90 13.50 6.07
N GLN A 205 -22.96 14.45 6.01
CA GLN A 205 -23.19 15.80 6.51
C GLN A 205 -24.29 16.50 5.70
N HIS A 206 -24.22 16.43 4.36
CA HIS A 206 -25.23 17.02 3.49
C HIS A 206 -26.62 16.44 3.78
N THR A 207 -26.73 15.11 3.90
CA THR A 207 -27.99 14.44 4.26
C THR A 207 -28.53 14.95 5.60
N ASN A 208 -27.68 15.06 6.63
CA ASN A 208 -28.09 15.57 7.93
C ASN A 208 -28.57 17.03 7.89
N GLU A 209 -27.90 17.90 7.13
CA GLU A 209 -28.32 19.29 6.97
C GLU A 209 -29.62 19.41 6.15
N ARG A 210 -29.80 18.56 5.13
CA ARG A 210 -31.06 18.47 4.39
C ARG A 210 -32.21 18.06 5.29
N LEU A 211 -32.04 17.00 6.08
CA LEU A 211 -33.05 16.54 7.03
C LEU A 211 -33.41 17.62 8.04
N ARG A 212 -32.42 18.35 8.59
CA ARG A 212 -32.67 19.49 9.48
C ARG A 212 -33.56 20.53 8.80
N ILE A 213 -33.22 20.91 7.56
CA ILE A 213 -33.98 21.90 6.80
C ILE A 213 -35.41 21.43 6.53
N ASP A 214 -35.61 20.17 6.15
CA ASP A 214 -36.95 19.60 5.92
C ASP A 214 -37.77 19.52 7.21
N VAL A 215 -37.18 19.12 8.35
CA VAL A 215 -37.86 19.15 9.66
C VAL A 215 -38.29 20.58 10.02
N PHE A 216 -37.44 21.58 9.78
CA PHE A 216 -37.82 22.98 9.97
C PHE A 216 -38.94 23.42 9.02
N ARG A 217 -38.97 22.90 7.79
CA ARG A 217 -40.02 23.18 6.79
C ARG A 217 -41.36 22.58 7.20
N GLU A 218 -41.39 21.30 7.55
CA GLU A 218 -42.62 20.61 7.96
C GLU A 218 -43.18 21.18 9.28
N LYS A 219 -42.29 21.54 10.22
CA LYS A 219 -42.68 22.27 11.43
C LYS A 219 -43.34 23.62 11.09
N ALA A 220 -42.74 24.37 10.17
CA ALA A 220 -43.28 25.67 9.76
C ALA A 220 -44.63 25.51 9.04
N TYR A 221 -44.78 24.49 8.20
CA TYR A 221 -46.03 24.15 7.53
C TYR A 221 -47.14 23.87 8.54
N ALA A 222 -46.88 22.99 9.53
CA ALA A 222 -47.85 22.68 10.59
C ALA A 222 -48.24 23.94 11.39
N GLN A 223 -47.28 24.78 11.77
CA GLN A 223 -47.54 26.04 12.48
C GLN A 223 -48.32 27.04 11.62
N GLY A 224 -48.08 27.07 10.31
CA GLY A 224 -48.85 27.85 9.35
C GLY A 224 -50.31 27.42 9.33
N LYS A 225 -50.56 26.11 9.21
CA LYS A 225 -51.90 25.52 9.22
C LYS A 225 -52.64 25.77 10.53
N VAL A 226 -51.98 25.60 11.67
CA VAL A 226 -52.57 25.93 12.98
C VAL A 226 -52.99 27.40 13.05
N ARG A 227 -52.18 28.34 12.53
CA ARG A 227 -52.55 29.77 12.52
C ARG A 227 -53.73 30.06 11.60
N GLU A 228 -53.80 29.42 10.43
CA GLU A 228 -54.93 29.53 9.50
C GLU A 228 -56.21 29.04 10.18
N LEU A 229 -56.19 27.84 10.74
CA LEU A 229 -57.32 27.24 11.45
C LEU A 229 -57.72 28.03 12.70
N GLN A 230 -56.76 28.59 13.46
CA GLN A 230 -57.08 29.47 14.59
C GLN A 230 -57.76 30.78 14.17
N ASN A 231 -57.40 31.33 13.01
CA ASN A 231 -58.08 32.51 12.48
C ASN A 231 -59.48 32.16 11.98
N GLU A 232 -59.65 31.00 11.34
CA GLU A 232 -60.95 30.49 10.93
C GLU A 232 -61.86 30.23 12.13
N LEU A 233 -61.35 29.55 13.17
CA LEU A 233 -62.05 29.31 14.42
C LEU A 233 -62.52 30.62 15.08
N ARG A 234 -61.67 31.65 15.09
CA ARG A 234 -62.01 32.97 15.62
C ARG A 234 -63.09 33.68 14.80
N SER A 235 -63.05 33.53 13.48
CA SER A 235 -64.06 34.12 12.59
C SER A 235 -65.41 33.41 12.77
N GLU A 236 -65.42 32.09 12.84
CA GLU A 236 -66.62 31.27 13.02
C GLU A 236 -67.30 31.53 14.38
N LYS A 237 -66.51 31.60 15.47
CA LYS A 237 -67.01 31.94 16.82
C LYS A 237 -67.57 33.37 16.94
N ARG A 238 -67.32 34.24 15.96
CA ARG A 238 -67.80 35.64 15.94
C ARG A 238 -69.07 35.84 15.10
N LEU A 239 -69.57 34.79 14.43
CA LEU A 239 -70.82 34.86 13.70
C LEU A 239 -72.02 34.99 14.66
N ALA A 240 -73.10 35.61 14.20
CA ALA A 240 -74.33 35.77 14.98
C ALA A 240 -74.99 34.42 15.33
N THR A 241 -74.73 33.39 14.53
CA THR A 241 -75.16 32.01 14.77
C THR A 241 -73.98 31.07 14.45
N PRO A 242 -73.11 30.78 15.43
CA PRO A 242 -71.94 29.94 15.22
C PRO A 242 -72.34 28.50 14.87
N ASN A 243 -71.67 27.88 13.90
CA ASN A 243 -71.86 26.47 13.59
C ASN A 243 -71.02 25.59 14.51
N GLU A 244 -71.64 24.98 15.53
CA GLU A 244 -70.94 24.15 16.51
C GLU A 244 -70.24 22.93 15.90
N VAL A 245 -70.85 22.27 14.91
CA VAL A 245 -70.26 21.11 14.23
C VAL A 245 -68.95 21.52 13.51
N LYS A 246 -68.95 22.70 12.90
CA LYS A 246 -67.76 23.25 12.23
C LYS A 246 -66.69 23.67 13.23
N ILE A 247 -67.08 24.26 14.37
CA ILE A 247 -66.16 24.63 15.46
C ILE A 247 -65.42 23.40 15.99
N VAL A 248 -66.15 22.33 16.33
CA VAL A 248 -65.56 21.08 16.85
C VAL A 248 -64.60 20.47 15.81
N LYS A 249 -64.96 20.50 14.53
CA LYS A 249 -64.08 20.03 13.45
C LYS A 249 -62.79 20.83 13.37
N ILE A 250 -62.86 22.16 13.38
CA ILE A 250 -61.67 23.03 13.32
C ILE A 250 -60.77 22.83 14.55
N GLU A 251 -61.36 22.67 15.75
CA GLU A 251 -60.59 22.39 16.98
C GLU A 251 -59.86 21.04 16.90
N LYS A 252 -60.51 20.01 16.36
CA LYS A 252 -59.87 18.72 16.09
C LYS A 252 -58.73 18.84 15.07
N ASP A 253 -58.96 19.53 13.96
CA ASP A 253 -57.93 19.73 12.93
C ASP A 253 -56.71 20.49 13.50
N ILE A 254 -56.94 21.47 14.41
CA ILE A 254 -55.86 22.15 15.14
C ILE A 254 -55.07 21.16 15.99
N ASP A 255 -55.74 20.29 16.75
CA ASP A 255 -55.07 19.28 17.58
C ASP A 255 -54.28 18.28 16.72
N ASP A 256 -54.85 17.82 15.60
CA ASP A 256 -54.19 16.92 14.65
C ASP A 256 -52.91 17.53 14.07
N PHE A 257 -52.92 18.82 13.67
CA PHE A 257 -51.71 19.49 13.19
C PHE A 257 -50.69 19.77 14.32
N LEU A 258 -51.14 20.03 15.55
CA LEU A 258 -50.25 20.12 16.72
C LEU A 258 -49.62 18.77 17.04
N LYS A 259 -50.38 17.68 16.92
CA LYS A 259 -49.91 16.30 17.07
C LYS A 259 -48.89 15.95 15.99
N TYR A 260 -49.15 16.33 14.73
CA TYR A 260 -48.20 16.21 13.64
C TYR A 260 -46.89 16.97 13.93
N GLU A 261 -46.95 18.25 14.32
CA GLU A 261 -45.75 19.05 14.65
C GLU A 261 -44.94 18.44 15.81
N ARG A 262 -45.62 18.04 16.88
CA ARG A 262 -44.97 17.65 18.15
C ARG A 262 -44.51 16.20 18.14
N ILE A 263 -45.32 15.29 17.61
CA ILE A 263 -45.04 13.85 17.64
C ILE A 263 -44.30 13.45 16.36
N PHE A 264 -44.86 13.70 15.18
CA PHE A 264 -44.29 13.20 13.94
C PHE A 264 -43.05 13.98 13.48
N VAL A 265 -43.09 15.31 13.51
CA VAL A 265 -41.98 16.13 12.99
C VAL A 265 -40.82 16.28 13.99
N LYS A 266 -41.11 16.43 15.28
CA LYS A 266 -40.05 16.64 16.31
C LYS A 266 -39.52 15.36 16.94
N MET A 267 -40.38 14.34 17.10
CA MET A 267 -40.02 13.10 17.79
C MET A 267 -39.99 11.88 16.87
N GLY A 268 -40.57 11.98 15.67
CA GLY A 268 -40.61 10.89 14.70
C GLY A 268 -39.29 10.73 13.95
N ASN A 269 -39.02 9.50 13.52
CA ASN A 269 -37.92 9.21 12.61
C ASN A 269 -38.35 9.48 11.16
N VAL A 270 -37.39 9.89 10.33
CA VAL A 270 -37.58 10.00 8.88
C VAL A 270 -37.39 8.62 8.24
N SER A 271 -38.13 8.32 7.17
CA SER A 271 -38.02 7.03 6.48
C SER A 271 -36.61 6.79 5.91
N SER A 272 -36.16 5.54 5.95
CA SER A 272 -34.88 5.11 5.38
C SER A 272 -34.76 5.48 3.91
N ASP A 273 -35.83 5.31 3.13
CA ASP A 273 -35.84 5.60 1.68
C ASP A 273 -35.56 7.07 1.38
N TYR A 274 -36.08 7.98 2.22
CA TYR A 274 -35.81 9.41 2.05
C TYR A 274 -34.35 9.76 2.37
N ILE A 275 -33.80 9.15 3.43
CA ILE A 275 -32.41 9.33 3.85
C ILE A 275 -31.46 8.79 2.77
N ASN A 276 -31.71 7.58 2.27
CA ASN A 276 -30.90 6.94 1.23
C ASN A 276 -30.93 7.77 -0.06
N ARG A 277 -32.12 8.17 -0.54
CA ARG A 277 -32.25 9.02 -1.74
C ARG A 277 -31.50 10.35 -1.61
N THR A 278 -31.54 10.97 -0.43
CA THR A 278 -30.83 12.24 -0.19
C THR A 278 -29.32 12.05 -0.22
N THR A 279 -28.83 10.97 0.38
CA THR A 279 -27.42 10.58 0.33
C THR A 279 -26.96 10.31 -1.09
N ASP A 280 -27.74 9.51 -1.84
CA ASP A 280 -27.44 9.14 -3.23
C ASP A 280 -27.37 10.36 -4.16
N ASN A 281 -28.19 11.40 -3.90
CA ASN A 281 -28.13 12.66 -4.63
C ASN A 281 -26.78 13.37 -4.41
N MET A 282 -26.29 13.42 -3.17
CA MET A 282 -25.00 14.07 -2.88
C MET A 282 -23.83 13.25 -3.46
N ILE A 283 -23.91 11.92 -3.40
CA ILE A 283 -22.95 11.03 -4.03
C ILE A 283 -22.93 11.24 -5.55
N SER A 284 -24.09 11.24 -6.19
CA SER A 284 -24.24 11.51 -7.63
C SER A 284 -23.66 12.86 -8.01
N TYR A 285 -23.88 13.88 -7.19
CA TYR A 285 -23.27 15.20 -7.39
C TYR A 285 -21.74 15.12 -7.36
N LEU A 286 -21.15 14.50 -6.34
CA LEU A 286 -19.68 14.36 -6.23
C LEU A 286 -19.11 13.61 -7.44
N ILE A 287 -19.74 12.50 -7.84
CA ILE A 287 -19.33 11.75 -9.03
C ILE A 287 -19.39 12.62 -10.27
N SER A 288 -20.52 13.30 -10.50
CA SER A 288 -20.68 14.15 -11.68
C SER A 288 -19.63 15.25 -11.74
N ARG A 289 -19.26 15.85 -10.59
CA ARG A 289 -18.24 16.89 -10.52
C ARG A 289 -16.85 16.33 -10.76
N TYR A 290 -16.49 15.19 -10.16
CA TYR A 290 -15.19 14.57 -10.42
C TYR A 290 -15.06 14.17 -11.89
N GLU A 291 -16.03 13.46 -12.45
CA GLU A 291 -16.00 13.02 -13.86
C GLU A 291 -16.05 14.17 -14.87
N THR A 292 -16.58 15.34 -14.49
CA THR A 292 -16.62 16.54 -15.35
C THR A 292 -15.38 17.42 -15.20
N ASP A 293 -14.91 17.64 -13.97
CA ASP A 293 -13.86 18.62 -13.68
C ASP A 293 -12.45 18.01 -13.71
N ILE A 294 -12.31 16.70 -13.50
CA ILE A 294 -11.03 15.99 -13.57
C ILE A 294 -10.97 15.24 -14.91
N PRO A 295 -9.95 15.50 -15.76
CA PRO A 295 -9.86 14.90 -17.08
C PRO A 295 -9.76 13.38 -17.03
N ASP A 296 -10.43 12.70 -17.96
CA ASP A 296 -10.41 11.23 -18.16
C ASP A 296 -10.67 10.42 -16.88
N SER A 297 -11.38 11.02 -15.92
CA SER A 297 -11.65 10.40 -14.63
C SER A 297 -12.95 9.59 -14.64
N LYS A 298 -12.95 8.51 -13.88
CA LYS A 298 -14.13 7.68 -13.65
C LYS A 298 -14.19 7.30 -12.17
N VAL A 299 -15.32 7.60 -11.52
CA VAL A 299 -15.57 7.07 -10.17
C VAL A 299 -16.09 5.65 -10.33
N ILE A 300 -15.32 4.68 -9.86
CA ILE A 300 -15.64 3.25 -10.05
C ILE A 300 -16.22 2.60 -8.79
N SER A 301 -16.03 3.20 -7.60
CA SER A 301 -16.61 2.71 -6.34
C SER A 301 -16.74 3.80 -5.29
N ILE A 302 -17.73 3.64 -4.39
CA ILE A 302 -17.90 4.42 -3.16
C ILE A 302 -17.21 3.72 -1.96
N GLY A 303 -16.57 2.57 -2.19
CA GLY A 303 -15.75 1.90 -1.20
C GLY A 303 -14.81 0.88 -1.82
N ASP A 304 -15.05 -0.41 -1.57
CA ASP A 304 -14.20 -1.46 -2.13
C ASP A 304 -14.42 -1.55 -3.65
N ALA A 305 -13.33 -1.68 -4.41
CA ALA A 305 -13.40 -1.84 -5.86
C ALA A 305 -12.55 -3.03 -6.30
N HIS A 306 -13.01 -3.70 -7.35
CA HIS A 306 -12.27 -4.78 -8.00
C HIS A 306 -11.97 -4.36 -9.43
N ILE A 307 -10.69 -4.36 -9.80
CA ILE A 307 -10.18 -3.90 -11.08
C ILE A 307 -9.49 -5.07 -11.76
N LYS A 308 -9.90 -5.38 -12.99
CA LYS A 308 -9.28 -6.41 -13.82
C LYS A 308 -8.30 -5.76 -14.79
N ALA A 309 -7.05 -6.22 -14.74
CA ALA A 309 -5.97 -5.80 -15.61
C ALA A 309 -5.39 -7.04 -16.31
N GLY A 310 -5.89 -7.34 -17.52
CA GLY A 310 -5.52 -8.56 -18.23
C GLY A 310 -5.98 -9.78 -17.42
N ASN A 311 -5.03 -10.61 -17.02
CA ASN A 311 -5.27 -11.77 -16.16
C ASN A 311 -5.07 -11.49 -14.66
N ARG A 312 -4.87 -10.23 -14.27
CA ARG A 312 -4.65 -9.82 -12.88
C ARG A 312 -5.89 -9.18 -12.27
N LEU A 313 -6.11 -9.44 -10.99
CA LEU A 313 -7.18 -8.86 -10.20
C LEU A 313 -6.59 -8.00 -9.08
N ILE A 314 -6.95 -6.72 -9.08
CA ILE A 314 -6.54 -5.73 -8.09
C ILE A 314 -7.78 -5.33 -7.29
N GLN A 315 -7.69 -5.36 -5.96
CA GLN A 315 -8.72 -4.81 -5.08
C GLN A 315 -8.22 -3.51 -4.46
N THR A 316 -9.09 -2.50 -4.37
CA THR A 316 -8.88 -1.33 -3.50
C THR A 316 -9.83 -1.40 -2.32
N THR A 317 -9.36 -0.98 -1.16
CA THR A 317 -10.15 -0.83 0.07
C THR A 317 -9.60 0.35 0.87
N TYR A 318 -10.36 0.85 1.85
CA TYR A 318 -9.92 1.92 2.72
C TYR A 318 -10.33 1.64 4.17
N GLU A 319 -9.62 2.25 5.11
CA GLU A 319 -9.86 2.04 6.53
C GLU A 319 -11.11 2.78 7.03
N LYS A 320 -12.16 2.04 7.41
CA LYS A 320 -13.49 2.56 7.79
C LYS A 320 -13.63 2.94 9.27
N THR A 321 -12.83 2.37 10.17
CA THR A 321 -12.91 2.56 11.64
C THR A 321 -12.26 3.87 12.13
N GLY A 322 -11.56 4.59 11.25
CA GLY A 322 -10.81 5.79 11.63
C GLY A 322 -9.47 5.50 12.34
N GLU A 323 -9.08 4.23 12.46
CA GLU A 323 -7.83 3.80 13.09
C GLU A 323 -6.60 3.81 12.15
N SER A 324 -6.72 4.29 10.90
CA SER A 324 -5.60 4.30 9.94
C SER A 324 -4.35 4.96 10.50
N LEU A 325 -4.53 6.01 11.33
CA LEU A 325 -3.43 6.67 12.02
C LEU A 325 -2.65 5.74 12.95
N ASN A 326 -3.24 4.67 13.49
CA ASN A 326 -2.58 3.76 14.44
C ASN A 326 -1.57 2.80 13.78
N ASP A 327 -1.47 2.80 12.44
CA ASP A 327 -0.68 1.85 11.64
C ASP A 327 -1.26 0.42 11.69
N GLY A 328 -0.77 -0.50 10.84
CA GLY A 328 -1.13 -1.92 10.89
C GLY A 328 -2.41 -2.33 10.12
N PHE A 329 -2.93 -1.47 9.24
CA PHE A 329 -4.06 -1.80 8.36
C PHE A 329 -3.76 -2.98 7.43
N ALA A 330 -2.54 -3.11 6.90
CA ALA A 330 -2.15 -4.29 6.12
C ALA A 330 -2.35 -5.61 6.91
N GLY A 331 -2.10 -5.61 8.22
CA GLY A 331 -2.31 -6.80 9.06
C GLY A 331 -3.78 -7.17 9.20
N ARG A 332 -4.68 -6.17 9.25
CA ARG A 332 -6.14 -6.40 9.22
C ARG A 332 -6.57 -6.98 7.88
N ILE A 333 -6.15 -6.37 6.77
CA ILE A 333 -6.42 -6.87 5.41
C ILE A 333 -5.94 -8.32 5.26
N ARG A 334 -4.73 -8.63 5.74
CA ARG A 334 -4.18 -9.98 5.70
C ARG A 334 -5.05 -10.98 6.47
N LYS A 335 -5.44 -10.63 7.71
CA LYS A 335 -6.29 -11.47 8.55
C LYS A 335 -7.66 -11.71 7.92
N ASP A 336 -8.26 -10.68 7.35
CA ASP A 336 -9.56 -10.77 6.68
C ASP A 336 -9.45 -11.65 5.42
N THR A 337 -8.34 -11.55 4.69
CA THR A 337 -8.08 -12.38 3.50
C THR A 337 -7.89 -13.86 3.87
N TYR A 338 -7.12 -14.17 4.91
CA TYR A 338 -7.00 -15.56 5.40
C TYR A 338 -8.34 -16.12 5.89
N SER A 339 -9.13 -15.31 6.60
CA SER A 339 -10.48 -15.70 7.04
C SER A 339 -11.40 -15.99 5.85
N ARG A 340 -11.31 -15.17 4.80
CA ARG A 340 -12.05 -15.34 3.55
C ARG A 340 -11.68 -16.65 2.85
N ILE A 341 -10.39 -16.92 2.70
CA ILE A 341 -9.87 -18.17 2.10
C ILE A 341 -10.34 -19.39 2.89
N LYS A 342 -10.28 -19.34 4.22
CA LYS A 342 -10.65 -20.47 5.09
C LYS A 342 -12.15 -20.77 5.06
N ASN A 343 -12.99 -19.74 4.96
CA ASN A 343 -14.45 -19.88 5.04
C ASN A 343 -15.12 -20.11 3.68
N ASN A 344 -14.47 -19.72 2.57
CA ASN A 344 -15.02 -19.78 1.22
C ASN A 344 -14.06 -20.50 0.26
N GLU A 345 -14.03 -21.83 0.32
CA GLU A 345 -13.20 -22.63 -0.60
C GLU A 345 -13.55 -22.31 -2.07
N GLY A 346 -12.53 -22.04 -2.89
CA GLY A 346 -12.69 -21.72 -4.32
C GLY A 346 -12.98 -20.25 -4.64
N GLU A 347 -13.03 -19.37 -3.65
CA GLU A 347 -13.23 -17.93 -3.88
C GLU A 347 -12.05 -17.29 -4.65
N LEU A 348 -12.36 -16.37 -5.56
CA LEU A 348 -11.34 -15.62 -6.31
C LEU A 348 -10.64 -14.62 -5.39
N ILE A 349 -9.39 -14.93 -5.03
CA ILE A 349 -8.52 -14.04 -4.27
C ILE A 349 -7.79 -13.08 -5.22
N PRO A 350 -7.80 -11.76 -4.97
CA PRO A 350 -7.04 -10.78 -5.75
C PRO A 350 -5.52 -11.04 -5.70
N ASP A 351 -4.81 -10.70 -6.78
CA ASP A 351 -3.33 -10.71 -6.79
C ASP A 351 -2.77 -9.61 -5.87
N VAL A 352 -3.45 -8.45 -5.81
CA VAL A 352 -3.05 -7.29 -5.01
C VAL A 352 -4.27 -6.66 -4.35
N ILE A 353 -4.18 -6.39 -3.04
CA ILE A 353 -5.17 -5.63 -2.26
C ILE A 353 -4.51 -4.34 -1.76
N LEU A 354 -5.06 -3.20 -2.16
CA LEU A 354 -4.57 -1.85 -1.91
C LEU A 354 -5.38 -1.19 -0.78
N GLY A 355 -4.81 -1.13 0.42
CA GLY A 355 -5.37 -0.47 1.59
C GLY A 355 -5.03 1.02 1.66
N ALA A 356 -6.00 1.87 1.34
CA ALA A 356 -5.91 3.32 1.37
C ALA A 356 -6.30 3.93 2.72
N GLY A 357 -5.90 5.19 2.96
CA GLY A 357 -6.18 5.93 4.18
C GLY A 357 -5.00 6.77 4.68
N LEU A 358 -5.11 7.29 5.90
CA LEU A 358 -4.07 8.11 6.56
C LEU A 358 -3.01 7.24 7.25
N ASN A 359 -2.41 6.33 6.48
CA ASN A 359 -1.48 5.34 7.02
C ASN A 359 -0.08 5.93 7.26
N PRO A 360 0.54 5.72 8.44
CA PRO A 360 1.87 6.24 8.74
C PRO A 360 2.99 5.61 7.92
N THR A 361 2.89 4.32 7.61
CA THR A 361 4.00 3.62 6.95
C THR A 361 3.50 2.85 5.75
N PHE A 362 4.40 2.58 4.81
CA PHE A 362 4.12 1.63 3.75
C PHE A 362 4.32 0.21 4.28
N ARG A 363 3.42 -0.71 3.91
CA ARG A 363 3.53 -2.14 4.19
C ARG A 363 3.13 -2.94 2.96
N ASN A 364 3.85 -4.01 2.66
CA ASN A 364 3.42 -5.07 1.76
C ASN A 364 3.56 -6.39 2.52
N LEU A 365 2.43 -6.95 2.96
CA LEU A 365 2.36 -8.26 3.60
C LEU A 365 1.86 -9.28 2.57
N LEU A 366 2.18 -10.54 2.80
CA LEU A 366 1.88 -11.62 1.86
C LEU A 366 0.89 -12.62 2.47
N VAL A 367 -0.03 -13.07 1.62
CA VAL A 367 -0.96 -14.18 1.88
C VAL A 367 -0.62 -15.28 0.89
N SER A 368 -0.18 -16.43 1.40
CA SER A 368 -0.04 -17.64 0.59
C SER A 368 -1.38 -18.38 0.57
N HIS A 369 -1.87 -18.77 -0.60
CA HIS A 369 -3.12 -19.52 -0.69
C HIS A 369 -3.11 -20.51 -1.86
N ARG A 370 -3.95 -21.54 -1.78
CA ARG A 370 -4.22 -22.48 -2.89
C ARG A 370 -5.44 -22.01 -3.70
N VAL A 371 -5.52 -22.42 -4.97
CA VAL A 371 -6.57 -21.98 -5.91
C VAL A 371 -7.67 -23.05 -6.06
N ARG A 372 -7.47 -24.30 -5.61
CA ARG A 372 -8.46 -25.40 -5.72
C ARG A 372 -8.56 -26.28 -4.47
N GLU A 373 -9.66 -27.05 -4.38
CA GLU A 373 -9.89 -28.09 -3.36
C GLU A 373 -8.73 -29.10 -3.27
N LYS A 374 -8.58 -29.72 -2.10
CA LYS A 374 -7.50 -30.63 -1.62
C LYS A 374 -6.98 -31.72 -2.59
N LYS A 375 -7.60 -31.95 -3.75
CA LYS A 375 -7.22 -32.99 -4.74
C LYS A 375 -6.23 -32.52 -5.81
N ALA A 376 -5.91 -31.23 -5.92
CA ALA A 376 -4.94 -30.72 -6.88
C ALA A 376 -3.49 -30.87 -6.37
N THR A 377 -2.56 -31.09 -7.31
CA THR A 377 -1.10 -31.00 -7.08
C THR A 377 -0.74 -29.58 -6.60
N LEU A 378 0.44 -29.38 -5.97
CA LEU A 378 0.94 -28.07 -5.49
C LEU A 378 1.09 -26.98 -6.60
N ASP A 379 0.61 -27.23 -7.81
CA ASP A 379 0.59 -26.36 -8.99
C ASP A 379 -0.24 -25.08 -8.79
N ASP A 380 -1.01 -24.99 -7.70
CA ASP A 380 -2.06 -24.00 -7.51
C ASP A 380 -1.78 -23.00 -6.36
N VAL A 381 -0.58 -23.03 -5.77
CA VAL A 381 -0.18 -22.05 -4.73
C VAL A 381 0.09 -20.68 -5.37
N LYS A 382 -0.54 -19.64 -4.84
CA LYS A 382 -0.39 -18.24 -5.23
C LYS A 382 -0.06 -17.35 -4.04
N LEU A 383 0.52 -16.19 -4.33
CA LEU A 383 0.71 -15.09 -3.38
C LEU A 383 -0.24 -13.93 -3.69
N CYS A 384 -0.97 -13.48 -2.67
CA CYS A 384 -1.69 -12.22 -2.67
C CYS A 384 -0.90 -11.17 -1.89
N HIS A 385 -0.77 -9.97 -2.45
CA HIS A 385 -0.11 -8.83 -1.83
C HIS A 385 -1.11 -7.94 -1.09
N CYS A 386 -1.04 -7.92 0.24
CA CYS A 386 -1.80 -6.99 1.08
C CYS A 386 -0.98 -5.72 1.34
N ILE A 387 -1.27 -4.66 0.60
CA ILE A 387 -0.46 -3.44 0.59
C ILE A 387 -1.17 -2.31 1.33
N GLN A 388 -0.52 -1.76 2.36
CA GLN A 388 -0.93 -0.49 2.99
C GLN A 388 -0.23 0.67 2.29
N LEU A 389 -1.03 1.55 1.68
CA LEU A 389 -0.56 2.72 0.95
C LEU A 389 -0.34 3.91 1.88
N THR A 390 0.65 4.74 1.60
CA THR A 390 0.92 6.02 2.28
C THR A 390 0.26 7.18 1.55
N THR A 391 0.04 8.31 2.22
CA THR A 391 -0.59 9.48 1.60
C THR A 391 0.34 10.18 0.60
N CYS A 392 -0.22 10.77 -0.45
CA CYS A 392 0.51 11.58 -1.44
C CYS A 392 0.48 13.07 -1.05
N ILE A 393 1.25 13.44 -0.04
CA ILE A 393 1.35 14.83 0.48
C ILE A 393 2.81 15.22 0.72
N ASP A 394 3.11 16.51 0.87
CA ASP A 394 4.44 16.98 1.28
C ASP A 394 4.65 16.76 2.78
N ASP A 395 5.19 15.60 3.15
CA ASP A 395 5.41 15.26 4.54
C ASP A 395 6.41 16.18 5.27
N VAL A 396 7.33 16.85 4.56
CA VAL A 396 8.28 17.81 5.14
C VAL A 396 7.56 19.08 5.59
N ARG A 397 6.67 19.61 4.75
CA ARG A 397 5.86 20.79 5.08
C ARG A 397 4.91 20.52 6.24
N TYR A 398 4.18 19.40 6.22
CA TYR A 398 3.27 19.06 7.31
C TYR A 398 4.01 18.86 8.63
N ARG A 399 5.22 18.29 8.62
CA ARG A 399 6.09 18.21 9.81
C ARG A 399 6.49 19.59 10.33
N LYS A 400 6.88 20.52 9.45
CA LYS A 400 7.19 21.90 9.85
C LYS A 400 5.97 22.56 10.49
N ALA A 401 4.79 22.37 9.92
CA ALA A 401 3.54 22.87 10.48
C ALA A 401 3.22 22.23 11.84
N ALA A 402 3.43 20.92 12.01
CA ALA A 402 3.22 20.22 13.27
C ALA A 402 4.18 20.69 14.38
N ARG A 403 5.47 20.90 14.06
CA ARG A 403 6.50 21.36 15.01
C ARG A 403 6.24 22.76 15.59
N LYS A 404 5.53 23.61 14.85
CA LYS A 404 5.15 24.96 15.32
C LYS A 404 3.99 24.94 16.32
N ARG A 405 3.44 23.77 16.65
CA ARG A 405 2.20 23.64 17.44
C ARG A 405 2.44 22.97 18.78
N VAL A 406 1.79 23.50 19.83
CA VAL A 406 1.81 22.93 21.18
C VAL A 406 0.89 21.69 21.31
N ARG A 407 -0.21 21.65 20.55
CA ARG A 407 -1.16 20.52 20.53
C ARG A 407 -1.52 20.14 19.10
N LEU A 408 -1.52 18.84 18.81
CA LEU A 408 -1.90 18.27 17.51
C LEU A 408 -3.24 17.56 17.65
N LYS A 409 -4.32 18.19 17.18
CA LYS A 409 -5.67 17.61 17.21
C LYS A 409 -6.21 17.20 15.84
N ASP A 410 -5.63 17.70 14.75
CA ASP A 410 -6.02 17.31 13.39
C ASP A 410 -5.26 16.06 12.93
N SER A 411 -5.92 15.21 12.13
CA SER A 411 -5.37 13.92 11.72
C SER A 411 -4.12 14.04 10.85
N LEU A 412 -4.01 15.08 10.02
CA LEU A 412 -2.89 15.24 9.08
C LEU A 412 -1.61 15.66 9.79
N THR A 413 -1.67 16.61 10.73
CA THR A 413 -0.49 16.94 11.53
C THR A 413 -0.11 15.85 12.51
N ARG A 414 -1.09 15.11 13.06
CA ARG A 414 -0.81 13.89 13.85
C ARG A 414 -0.12 12.80 13.04
N LEU A 415 -0.53 12.61 11.78
CA LEU A 415 0.13 11.69 10.84
C LEU A 415 1.57 12.14 10.62
N ALA A 416 1.77 13.40 10.23
CA ALA A 416 3.08 13.96 9.94
C ALA A 416 4.03 14.00 11.15
N SER A 417 3.49 14.12 12.37
CA SER A 417 4.29 14.09 13.60
C SER A 417 4.85 12.71 13.95
N LYS A 418 4.40 11.63 13.30
CA LYS A 418 4.96 10.30 13.55
C LYS A 418 6.35 10.21 12.95
N ASP A 419 7.33 9.79 13.75
CA ASP A 419 8.74 9.70 13.32
C ASP A 419 8.92 8.83 12.08
N LYS A 420 8.20 7.71 12.05
CA LYS A 420 8.25 6.71 10.96
C LYS A 420 7.48 7.13 9.72
N PHE A 421 6.72 8.23 9.75
CA PHE A 421 5.86 8.64 8.65
C PHE A 421 6.64 8.85 7.37
N THR A 422 6.16 8.27 6.27
CA THR A 422 6.65 8.55 4.92
C THR A 422 5.47 8.76 4.00
N ALA A 423 5.53 9.80 3.17
CA ALA A 423 4.63 9.97 2.04
C ALA A 423 5.19 9.24 0.81
N GLY A 424 4.35 9.02 -0.20
CA GLY A 424 4.77 8.45 -1.48
C GLY A 424 3.64 7.84 -2.28
N VAL A 425 3.98 7.34 -3.47
CA VAL A 425 3.06 6.68 -4.41
C VAL A 425 3.63 5.34 -4.86
N LEU A 426 2.75 4.43 -5.31
CA LEU A 426 3.12 3.08 -5.68
C LEU A 426 2.88 2.83 -7.17
N TRP A 427 3.94 2.49 -7.90
CA TRP A 427 3.86 1.95 -9.24
C TRP A 427 3.68 0.44 -9.19
N LEU A 428 2.69 -0.07 -9.92
CA LEU A 428 2.41 -1.48 -10.11
C LEU A 428 2.71 -1.84 -11.55
N GLU A 429 3.53 -2.86 -11.78
CA GLU A 429 3.87 -3.32 -13.12
C GLU A 429 3.96 -4.84 -13.11
N TRP A 430 3.42 -5.45 -14.15
CA TRP A 430 3.63 -6.86 -14.43
C TRP A 430 4.49 -7.02 -15.68
N ASN A 431 5.30 -8.06 -15.67
CA ASN A 431 6.04 -8.52 -16.82
C ASN A 431 5.83 -10.02 -17.01
N GLY A 432 4.79 -10.38 -17.75
CA GLY A 432 4.32 -11.76 -17.80
C GLY A 432 3.97 -12.30 -16.40
N ASN A 433 4.81 -13.19 -15.88
CA ASN A 433 4.61 -13.78 -14.55
C ASN A 433 5.22 -12.95 -13.40
N PHE A 434 6.08 -11.97 -13.67
CA PHE A 434 6.75 -11.19 -12.63
C PHE A 434 5.93 -9.97 -12.22
N PHE A 435 5.80 -9.74 -10.92
CA PHE A 435 5.26 -8.51 -10.35
C PHE A 435 6.40 -7.60 -9.88
N LEU A 436 6.40 -6.35 -10.37
CA LEU A 436 7.52 -5.40 -10.29
C LEU A 436 7.09 -4.08 -9.61
N PRO A 437 6.63 -4.08 -8.34
CA PRO A 437 6.24 -2.87 -7.63
C PRO A 437 7.42 -1.91 -7.40
N LYS A 438 7.15 -0.60 -7.50
CA LYS A 438 8.13 0.47 -7.26
C LYS A 438 7.49 1.59 -6.42
N PHE A 439 8.08 1.94 -5.30
CA PHE A 439 7.62 3.01 -4.41
C PHE A 439 8.43 4.30 -4.64
N PHE A 440 7.75 5.37 -5.03
CA PHE A 440 8.32 6.70 -5.13
C PHE A 440 8.06 7.48 -3.84
N SER A 441 9.12 7.85 -3.13
CA SER A 441 9.04 8.52 -1.85
C SER A 441 8.57 9.98 -1.98
N GLY A 442 8.02 10.56 -0.90
CA GLY A 442 7.73 11.99 -0.82
C GLY A 442 8.96 12.86 -1.11
N GLU A 443 10.15 12.43 -0.68
CA GLU A 443 11.42 13.10 -0.97
C GLU A 443 11.75 13.10 -2.47
N CYS A 444 11.44 12.00 -3.18
CA CYS A 444 11.57 11.94 -4.64
C CYS A 444 10.58 12.89 -5.33
N LEU A 445 9.35 12.94 -4.84
CA LEU A 445 8.24 13.69 -5.45
C LEU A 445 8.30 15.19 -5.20
N THR A 446 9.03 15.64 -4.18
CA THR A 446 9.16 17.06 -3.80
C THR A 446 10.52 17.66 -4.21
N LYS A 447 11.38 16.88 -4.87
CA LYS A 447 12.68 17.36 -5.38
C LYS A 447 12.51 17.99 -6.76
N ALA A 448 12.49 19.32 -6.81
CA ALA A 448 12.23 20.10 -8.03
C ALA A 448 13.12 19.68 -9.21
N GLU A 449 14.40 19.37 -8.99
CA GLU A 449 15.36 18.98 -10.04
C GLU A 449 14.88 17.79 -10.88
N ASN A 450 14.13 16.86 -10.27
CA ASN A 450 13.63 15.67 -10.93
C ASN A 450 12.54 15.97 -11.97
N PHE A 451 11.86 17.12 -11.85
CA PHE A 451 10.65 17.45 -12.62
C PHE A 451 10.80 18.70 -13.50
N LYS A 452 12.02 19.21 -13.67
CA LYS A 452 12.33 20.34 -14.56
C LYS A 452 12.18 20.00 -16.05
N SER A 453 12.25 18.72 -16.43
CA SER A 453 12.05 18.27 -17.82
C SER A 453 11.66 16.79 -17.88
N GLU A 454 11.08 16.36 -19.01
CA GLU A 454 10.79 14.93 -19.27
C GLU A 454 12.06 14.07 -19.19
N SER A 455 13.21 14.58 -19.63
CA SER A 455 14.50 13.88 -19.54
C SER A 455 14.92 13.63 -18.09
N ALA A 456 14.63 14.57 -17.18
CA ALA A 456 14.91 14.42 -15.75
C ALA A 456 13.98 13.36 -15.13
N ILE A 457 12.71 13.32 -15.53
CA ILE A 457 11.77 12.29 -15.07
C ILE A 457 12.19 10.91 -15.56
N LYS A 458 12.65 10.77 -16.82
CA LYS A 458 13.17 9.50 -17.34
C LYS A 458 14.36 8.98 -16.53
N LYS A 459 15.22 9.87 -16.03
CA LYS A 459 16.36 9.50 -15.17
C LYS A 459 15.92 8.89 -13.82
N LEU A 460 14.71 9.14 -13.35
CA LEU A 460 14.18 8.50 -12.13
C LEU A 460 14.07 6.99 -12.24
N PHE A 461 14.03 6.45 -13.46
CA PHE A 461 13.98 5.03 -13.73
C PHE A 461 15.36 4.42 -14.02
N ALA A 462 16.42 5.21 -13.98
CA ALA A 462 17.80 4.80 -14.27
C ALA A 462 18.63 4.61 -12.99
N ASP A 463 19.88 4.17 -13.18
CA ASP A 463 20.91 4.00 -12.13
C ASP A 463 20.41 3.27 -10.88
N ARG A 464 19.98 2.02 -11.02
CA ARG A 464 19.42 1.21 -9.93
C ARG A 464 20.39 0.10 -9.53
N LEU A 465 20.49 -0.11 -8.22
CA LEU A 465 21.21 -1.22 -7.62
C LEU A 465 20.20 -2.32 -7.26
N TYR A 466 20.37 -3.51 -7.82
CA TYR A 466 19.55 -4.69 -7.53
C TYR A 466 20.31 -5.67 -6.65
N ASN A 467 19.66 -6.22 -5.63
CA ASN A 467 20.26 -7.16 -4.69
C ASN A 467 19.31 -8.36 -4.54
N TYR A 468 19.88 -9.55 -4.38
CA TYR A 468 19.14 -10.79 -4.14
C TYR A 468 19.26 -11.16 -2.67
N LYS A 469 18.10 -11.41 -2.06
CA LYS A 469 17.97 -11.80 -0.67
C LYS A 469 17.25 -13.15 -0.58
N GLU A 470 17.86 -14.03 0.18
CA GLU A 470 17.36 -15.35 0.55
C GLU A 470 17.07 -15.39 2.05
N GLY A 471 15.96 -16.03 2.41
CA GLY A 471 15.62 -16.35 3.80
C GLY A 471 16.26 -17.65 4.26
N CYS A 472 15.54 -18.42 5.08
CA CYS A 472 16.03 -19.73 5.56
C CYS A 472 15.83 -20.81 4.50
N SER A 473 16.89 -21.55 4.17
CA SER A 473 16.87 -22.61 3.14
C SER A 473 16.50 -23.99 3.71
N HIS A 474 16.91 -24.28 4.95
CA HIS A 474 16.65 -25.53 5.65
C HIS A 474 16.96 -26.81 4.85
N TYR A 475 18.09 -26.83 4.15
CA TYR A 475 18.58 -28.02 3.46
C TYR A 475 18.61 -29.24 4.38
N GLY A 476 18.16 -30.40 3.89
CA GLY A 476 18.06 -31.62 4.69
C GLY A 476 16.81 -31.72 5.57
N GLY A 477 15.92 -30.72 5.56
CA GLY A 477 14.63 -30.77 6.27
C GLY A 477 13.57 -31.56 5.51
N LYS A 478 12.69 -32.26 6.25
CA LYS A 478 11.59 -33.08 5.69
C LYS A 478 10.58 -32.30 4.85
N PHE A 479 10.33 -31.05 5.24
CA PHE A 479 9.30 -30.20 4.64
C PHE A 479 9.89 -29.16 3.68
N ILE A 480 11.13 -29.33 3.21
CA ILE A 480 11.74 -28.39 2.26
C ILE A 480 10.93 -28.33 0.96
N ALA A 481 10.82 -27.14 0.37
CA ALA A 481 10.12 -26.94 -0.88
C ALA A 481 10.90 -27.57 -2.05
N ILE A 482 10.26 -28.53 -2.71
CA ILE A 482 10.80 -29.24 -3.88
C ILE A 482 10.10 -28.82 -5.18
N TYR A 483 10.88 -28.83 -6.26
CA TYR A 483 10.49 -28.38 -7.59
C TYR A 483 10.80 -29.48 -8.62
N PRO A 484 9.77 -30.10 -9.21
CA PRO A 484 9.98 -31.07 -10.29
C PRO A 484 10.65 -30.40 -11.50
N SER A 485 11.72 -31.02 -11.99
CA SER A 485 12.49 -30.58 -13.17
C SER A 485 12.75 -31.78 -14.10
N PRO A 486 11.68 -32.41 -14.64
CA PRO A 486 11.74 -33.69 -15.36
C PRO A 486 12.62 -33.68 -16.62
N ASN A 487 12.86 -32.51 -17.18
CA ASN A 487 13.57 -32.29 -18.44
C ASN A 487 14.96 -31.67 -18.24
N ASP A 488 15.49 -31.72 -17.02
CA ASP A 488 16.84 -31.23 -16.74
C ASP A 488 17.90 -32.10 -17.45
N PRO A 489 18.76 -31.50 -18.30
CA PRO A 489 19.76 -32.25 -19.07
C PRO A 489 20.90 -32.80 -18.21
N ASP A 490 21.15 -32.21 -17.03
CA ASP A 490 22.19 -32.62 -16.09
C ASP A 490 21.68 -33.69 -15.10
N GLY A 491 20.48 -34.24 -15.32
CA GLY A 491 19.88 -35.28 -14.49
C GLY A 491 19.34 -34.80 -13.15
N ARG A 492 19.16 -33.48 -12.95
CA ARG A 492 18.53 -32.92 -11.74
C ARG A 492 17.01 -32.92 -11.84
N TYR A 493 16.41 -34.09 -11.63
CA TYR A 493 14.96 -34.27 -11.71
C TYR A 493 14.17 -33.54 -10.60
N ILE A 494 14.82 -33.21 -9.49
CA ILE A 494 14.27 -32.39 -8.40
C ILE A 494 15.25 -31.28 -8.06
N LYS A 495 14.72 -30.07 -7.89
CA LYS A 495 15.47 -28.88 -7.45
C LYS A 495 14.85 -28.27 -6.20
N PHE A 496 15.65 -27.51 -5.47
CA PHE A 496 15.19 -26.65 -4.37
C PHE A 496 14.96 -25.21 -4.84
N HIS A 497 14.28 -24.41 -4.02
CA HIS A 497 13.89 -23.04 -4.37
C HIS A 497 15.09 -22.17 -4.80
N TYR A 498 16.15 -22.13 -3.99
CA TYR A 498 17.37 -21.36 -4.30
C TYR A 498 18.03 -21.82 -5.60
N GLN A 499 18.02 -23.11 -5.91
CA GLN A 499 18.64 -23.65 -7.13
C GLN A 499 17.92 -23.13 -8.39
N VAL A 500 16.59 -23.16 -8.39
CA VAL A 500 15.80 -22.65 -9.52
C VAL A 500 15.97 -21.13 -9.65
N ALA A 501 16.05 -20.40 -8.53
CA ALA A 501 16.31 -18.97 -8.53
C ALA A 501 17.69 -18.65 -9.12
N PHE A 502 18.75 -19.36 -8.72
CA PHE A 502 20.10 -19.15 -9.25
C PHE A 502 20.19 -19.51 -10.73
N GLU A 503 19.55 -20.59 -11.17
CA GLU A 503 19.47 -20.97 -12.57
C GLU A 503 18.81 -19.86 -13.41
N LEU A 504 17.66 -19.34 -12.94
CA LEU A 504 16.97 -18.22 -13.58
C LEU A 504 17.90 -16.99 -13.67
N MET A 505 18.54 -16.61 -12.56
CA MET A 505 19.42 -15.44 -12.49
C MET A 505 20.66 -15.56 -13.40
N ASN A 506 21.26 -16.75 -13.47
CA ASN A 506 22.39 -17.03 -14.36
C ASN A 506 21.95 -16.97 -15.82
N LYS A 507 20.85 -17.64 -16.17
CA LYS A 507 20.35 -17.68 -17.55
C LYS A 507 20.06 -16.30 -18.11
N ILE A 508 19.43 -15.43 -17.32
CA ILE A 508 19.10 -14.06 -17.75
C ILE A 508 20.25 -13.07 -17.56
N LYS A 509 21.39 -13.55 -17.08
CA LYS A 509 22.54 -12.73 -16.74
C LYS A 509 22.18 -11.55 -15.81
N ALA A 510 21.41 -11.81 -14.75
CA ALA A 510 20.88 -10.78 -13.86
C ALA A 510 21.98 -9.82 -13.31
N PRO A 511 21.76 -8.49 -13.32
CA PRO A 511 22.71 -7.47 -12.81
C PRO A 511 22.56 -7.31 -11.29
N ILE A 512 23.01 -8.31 -10.53
CA ILE A 512 22.90 -8.34 -9.07
C ILE A 512 24.17 -7.75 -8.44
N ALA A 513 23.99 -6.71 -7.62
CA ALA A 513 25.03 -6.02 -6.85
C ALA A 513 25.34 -6.72 -5.52
N GLY A 514 24.46 -7.58 -5.01
CA GLY A 514 24.72 -8.28 -3.77
C GLY A 514 23.80 -9.46 -3.50
N TYR A 515 24.32 -10.42 -2.75
CA TYR A 515 23.65 -11.62 -2.24
C TYR A 515 23.61 -11.60 -0.71
N GLN A 516 22.44 -11.85 -0.13
CA GLN A 516 22.25 -11.93 1.33
C GLN A 516 21.47 -13.20 1.70
N HIS A 517 22.01 -14.04 2.58
CA HIS A 517 21.31 -15.20 3.14
C HIS A 517 21.16 -15.06 4.65
N ASP A 518 19.95 -15.15 5.21
CA ASP A 518 19.71 -14.84 6.63
C ASP A 518 20.32 -15.82 7.65
N GLY A 519 20.59 -17.05 7.23
CA GLY A 519 21.02 -18.15 8.10
C GLY A 519 20.00 -19.30 8.05
N ASP A 520 20.23 -20.34 8.84
CA ASP A 520 19.50 -21.62 8.76
C ASP A 520 19.50 -22.16 7.33
N ALA A 521 20.71 -22.21 6.77
CA ALA A 521 20.91 -22.77 5.44
C ALA A 521 20.63 -24.28 5.45
N CYS A 522 21.08 -24.98 6.49
CA CYS A 522 20.77 -26.36 6.78
C CYS A 522 19.71 -26.48 7.88
N HIS A 523 18.99 -27.60 7.89
CA HIS A 523 17.89 -27.82 8.83
C HIS A 523 18.38 -28.24 10.22
N TRP A 524 19.47 -29.02 10.28
CA TRP A 524 19.97 -29.70 11.47
C TRP A 524 18.89 -30.57 12.16
N ILE A 525 19.11 -31.06 13.40
CA ILE A 525 18.07 -31.70 14.23
C ILE A 525 17.27 -30.58 14.93
N ASN A 526 16.62 -29.72 14.16
CA ASN A 526 15.81 -28.67 14.76
C ASN A 526 14.44 -29.21 15.20
N TYR A 527 14.16 -29.12 16.50
CA TYR A 527 12.97 -29.68 17.16
C TYR A 527 12.80 -31.19 16.96
N GLN A 528 11.65 -31.74 17.38
CA GLN A 528 11.28 -33.15 17.20
C GLN A 528 10.80 -33.48 15.77
N THR A 529 11.10 -32.64 14.78
CA THR A 529 10.68 -32.83 13.37
C THR A 529 11.21 -34.13 12.76
N TRP A 530 12.31 -34.66 13.29
CA TRP A 530 12.84 -35.98 12.92
C TRP A 530 11.91 -37.15 13.30
N LEU A 531 11.01 -36.98 14.28
CA LEU A 531 9.98 -37.96 14.65
C LEU A 531 8.74 -37.91 13.75
N GLU A 532 8.59 -36.86 12.94
CA GLU A 532 7.38 -36.63 12.15
C GLU A 532 7.48 -37.31 10.78
N THR A 533 6.46 -38.07 10.37
CA THR A 533 6.42 -38.69 9.03
C THR A 533 5.48 -37.89 8.12
N PRO A 534 5.96 -37.34 6.98
CA PRO A 534 5.08 -36.70 6.00
C PRO A 534 3.98 -37.65 5.54
N GLN A 535 2.75 -37.15 5.36
CA GLN A 535 1.62 -38.00 4.96
C GLN A 535 1.85 -38.64 3.58
N GLU A 536 2.61 -37.96 2.71
CA GLU A 536 2.95 -38.41 1.37
C GLU A 536 4.24 -39.25 1.31
N TRP A 537 4.85 -39.60 2.45
CA TRP A 537 5.97 -40.53 2.50
C TRP A 537 5.46 -41.96 2.33
N LEU A 538 6.17 -42.74 1.52
CA LEU A 538 5.85 -44.14 1.27
C LEU A 538 6.86 -45.03 2.02
N ASP A 539 6.35 -45.93 2.85
CA ASP A 539 7.14 -47.02 3.39
C ASP A 539 7.66 -47.93 2.27
N LEU A 540 8.58 -48.85 2.61
CA LEU A 540 9.24 -49.69 1.62
C LEU A 540 8.27 -50.49 0.74
N GLU A 541 7.27 -51.14 1.34
CA GLU A 541 6.33 -51.99 0.60
C GLU A 541 5.41 -51.14 -0.27
N THR A 542 4.92 -50.01 0.26
CA THR A 542 4.11 -49.08 -0.51
C THR A 542 4.90 -48.46 -1.67
N PHE A 543 6.19 -48.13 -1.45
CA PHE A 543 7.06 -47.61 -2.49
C PHE A 543 7.36 -48.66 -3.58
N LEU A 544 7.61 -49.92 -3.20
CA LEU A 544 7.80 -51.03 -4.14
C LEU A 544 6.56 -51.28 -5.01
N ASN A 545 5.36 -51.13 -4.44
CA ASN A 545 4.11 -51.21 -5.20
C ASN A 545 4.00 -50.10 -6.25
N GLU A 546 4.33 -48.85 -5.89
CA GLU A 546 4.35 -47.74 -6.86
C GLU A 546 5.43 -47.91 -7.93
N VAL A 547 6.63 -48.41 -7.57
CA VAL A 547 7.68 -48.76 -8.54
C VAL A 547 7.18 -49.80 -9.53
N THR A 548 6.61 -50.91 -9.04
CA THR A 548 6.08 -52.00 -9.87
C THR A 548 4.97 -51.50 -10.82
N LYS A 549 4.13 -50.58 -10.34
CA LYS A 549 3.06 -49.96 -11.13
C LYS A 549 3.62 -49.08 -12.25
N ILE A 550 4.67 -48.29 -11.98
CA ILE A 550 5.34 -47.48 -13.01
C ILE A 550 6.01 -48.40 -14.04
N GLU A 551 6.69 -49.46 -13.59
CA GLU A 551 7.32 -50.45 -14.47
C GLU A 551 6.32 -51.16 -15.39
N LYS A 552 5.13 -51.51 -14.88
CA LYS A 552 4.07 -52.18 -15.66
C LYS A 552 3.22 -51.22 -16.50
N SER A 553 3.45 -49.91 -16.42
CA SER A 553 2.67 -48.94 -17.20
C SER A 553 2.94 -49.05 -18.70
N SER A 554 1.97 -48.64 -19.52
CA SER A 554 2.08 -48.61 -20.99
C SER A 554 2.91 -47.43 -21.52
N ALA A 555 3.49 -46.62 -20.64
CA ALA A 555 4.30 -45.46 -21.03
C ALA A 555 5.64 -45.88 -21.66
N PRO A 556 6.23 -45.06 -22.54
CA PRO A 556 7.57 -45.28 -23.10
C PRO A 556 8.62 -45.52 -22.01
N ILE A 557 9.64 -46.35 -22.30
CA ILE A 557 10.71 -46.70 -21.34
C ILE A 557 11.36 -45.46 -20.71
N GLU A 558 11.66 -44.44 -21.52
CA GLU A 558 12.29 -43.20 -21.03
C GLU A 558 11.40 -42.44 -20.05
N GLU A 559 10.09 -42.41 -20.29
CA GLU A 559 9.12 -41.76 -19.41
C GLU A 559 8.96 -42.54 -18.10
N ARG A 560 8.94 -43.87 -18.17
CA ARG A 560 8.95 -44.74 -16.99
C ARG A 560 10.18 -44.52 -16.12
N LEU A 561 11.38 -44.53 -16.72
CA LEU A 561 12.64 -44.28 -16.01
C LEU A 561 12.67 -42.89 -15.36
N ARG A 562 12.19 -41.86 -16.07
CA ARG A 562 12.09 -40.50 -15.53
C ARG A 562 11.17 -40.46 -14.30
N THR A 563 10.00 -41.08 -14.42
CA THR A 563 8.99 -41.11 -13.35
C THR A 563 9.50 -41.87 -12.12
N LEU A 564 10.18 -43.01 -12.32
CA LEU A 564 10.85 -43.77 -11.26
C LEU A 564 11.90 -42.94 -10.52
N LYS A 565 12.76 -42.22 -11.25
CA LYS A 565 13.79 -41.36 -10.64
C LYS A 565 13.18 -40.24 -9.81
N VAL A 566 12.14 -39.58 -10.32
CA VAL A 566 11.42 -38.53 -9.56
C VAL A 566 10.81 -39.13 -8.30
N ALA A 567 10.05 -40.23 -8.41
CA ALA A 567 9.41 -40.86 -7.25
C ALA A 567 10.42 -41.30 -6.19
N ALA A 568 11.56 -41.90 -6.59
CA ALA A 568 12.62 -42.32 -5.68
C ALA A 568 13.27 -41.13 -4.95
N LEU A 569 13.60 -40.06 -5.67
CA LEU A 569 14.21 -38.87 -5.08
C LEU A 569 13.23 -38.13 -4.16
N GLU A 570 11.96 -38.02 -4.54
CA GLU A 570 10.92 -37.42 -3.69
C GLU A 570 10.74 -38.22 -2.40
N ASN A 571 10.65 -39.55 -2.50
CA ASN A 571 10.49 -40.39 -1.31
C ASN A 571 11.73 -40.29 -0.41
N TYR A 572 12.94 -40.27 -0.98
CA TYR A 572 14.18 -40.06 -0.23
C TYR A 572 14.19 -38.71 0.50
N ILE A 573 13.85 -37.60 -0.15
CA ILE A 573 13.79 -36.29 0.51
C ILE A 573 12.77 -36.30 1.68
N LYS A 574 11.62 -36.96 1.49
CA LYS A 574 10.58 -37.08 2.52
C LYS A 574 10.96 -38.00 3.69
N THR A 575 11.89 -38.95 3.52
CA THR A 575 12.42 -39.76 4.65
C THR A 575 13.04 -38.88 5.72
N GLY A 576 13.60 -37.72 5.34
CA GLY A 576 14.08 -36.70 6.24
C GLY A 576 15.55 -36.75 6.59
N ILE A 577 15.86 -36.07 7.70
CA ILE A 577 17.18 -35.59 8.14
C ILE A 577 18.35 -36.43 7.61
N ILE A 578 19.00 -35.90 6.57
CA ILE A 578 20.40 -36.22 6.28
C ILE A 578 21.15 -36.02 7.59
N ASP A 579 22.00 -36.97 7.96
CA ASP A 579 22.94 -36.88 9.07
C ASP A 579 23.40 -35.42 9.26
N PRO A 580 23.10 -34.77 10.40
CA PRO A 580 23.34 -33.33 10.59
C PRO A 580 24.76 -32.91 10.23
N ASP A 581 25.73 -33.78 10.50
CA ASP A 581 27.14 -33.55 10.22
C ASP A 581 27.45 -33.49 8.71
N LYS A 582 26.59 -34.08 7.85
CA LYS A 582 26.72 -34.09 6.39
C LYS A 582 25.89 -33.02 5.69
N GLN A 583 25.00 -32.33 6.40
CA GLN A 583 24.09 -31.36 5.76
C GLN A 583 24.84 -30.17 5.16
N VAL A 584 25.86 -29.65 5.85
CA VAL A 584 26.66 -28.52 5.36
C VAL A 584 27.36 -28.87 4.06
N ASP A 585 28.10 -29.99 4.02
CA ASP A 585 28.81 -30.42 2.81
C ASP A 585 27.85 -30.69 1.66
N SER A 586 26.72 -31.35 1.94
CA SER A 586 25.68 -31.62 0.93
C SER A 586 25.03 -30.33 0.41
N TYR A 587 24.79 -29.35 1.27
CA TYR A 587 24.28 -28.04 0.87
C TYR A 587 25.29 -27.30 -0.01
N VAL A 588 26.59 -27.31 0.34
CA VAL A 588 27.63 -26.72 -0.50
C VAL A 588 27.70 -27.39 -1.87
N LEU A 589 27.72 -28.72 -1.92
CA LEU A 589 27.68 -29.49 -3.17
C LEU A 589 26.47 -29.13 -4.04
N SER A 590 25.32 -28.86 -3.41
CA SER A 590 24.11 -28.44 -4.12
C SER A 590 24.20 -27.05 -4.76
N MET A 591 25.13 -26.21 -4.29
CA MET A 591 25.40 -24.85 -4.80
C MET A 591 26.51 -24.79 -5.85
N GLU A 592 27.45 -25.75 -5.85
CA GLU A 592 28.59 -25.78 -6.79
C GLU A 592 28.23 -25.64 -8.28
N PRO A 593 27.11 -26.19 -8.77
CA PRO A 593 26.70 -25.99 -10.15
C PRO A 593 26.41 -24.54 -10.51
N TYR A 594 26.07 -23.73 -9.51
CA TYR A 594 25.61 -22.36 -9.67
C TYR A 594 26.68 -21.32 -9.30
N LEU A 595 27.94 -21.71 -9.08
CA LEU A 595 29.04 -20.81 -8.68
C LEU A 595 29.19 -19.55 -9.54
N GLU A 596 28.82 -19.63 -10.82
CA GLU A 596 28.77 -18.48 -11.74
C GLU A 596 27.93 -17.31 -11.19
N PHE A 597 26.88 -17.59 -10.43
CA PHE A 597 26.01 -16.57 -9.84
C PHE A 597 26.80 -15.61 -8.94
N TRP A 598 27.59 -16.16 -8.01
CA TRP A 598 28.41 -15.36 -7.09
C TRP A 598 29.59 -14.70 -7.79
N ALA A 599 30.25 -15.39 -8.72
CA ALA A 599 31.33 -14.80 -9.52
C ALA A 599 30.86 -13.54 -10.26
N ARG A 600 29.68 -13.62 -10.90
CA ARG A 600 29.09 -12.51 -11.65
C ARG A 600 28.67 -11.33 -10.78
N ILE A 601 28.28 -11.56 -9.51
CA ILE A 601 28.04 -10.48 -8.55
C ILE A 601 29.34 -9.69 -8.30
N LEU A 602 30.45 -10.39 -8.09
CA LEU A 602 31.75 -9.77 -7.82
C LEU A 602 32.27 -8.98 -9.02
N GLU A 603 32.18 -9.56 -10.21
CA GLU A 603 32.53 -8.90 -11.47
C GLU A 603 31.67 -7.67 -11.71
N TYR A 604 30.34 -7.80 -11.57
CA TYR A 604 29.40 -6.70 -11.75
C TYR A 604 29.71 -5.54 -10.79
N CYS A 605 30.01 -5.83 -9.51
CA CYS A 605 30.40 -4.80 -8.56
C CYS A 605 31.70 -4.09 -8.94
N LYS A 606 32.73 -4.84 -9.39
CA LYS A 606 34.00 -4.27 -9.83
C LYS A 606 33.84 -3.39 -11.08
N GLU A 607 33.18 -3.91 -12.10
CA GLU A 607 32.95 -3.22 -13.37
C GLU A 607 32.17 -1.93 -13.18
N ASN A 608 31.20 -1.94 -12.27
CA ASN A 608 30.28 -0.82 -12.05
C ASN A 608 30.62 0.02 -10.81
N GLY A 609 31.77 -0.18 -10.16
CA GLY A 609 32.19 0.65 -9.02
C GLY A 609 31.24 0.61 -7.83
N ILE A 610 30.67 -0.56 -7.54
CA ILE A 610 29.79 -0.76 -6.39
C ILE A 610 30.67 -1.19 -5.22
N GLU A 611 30.69 -0.36 -4.18
CA GLU A 611 31.57 -0.53 -3.03
C GLU A 611 30.78 -0.87 -1.77
N PHE A 612 31.30 -1.81 -0.99
CA PHE A 612 30.77 -2.20 0.32
C PHE A 612 31.83 -1.96 1.40
N ARG A 613 31.42 -1.49 2.59
CA ARG A 613 32.32 -1.27 3.74
C ARG A 613 31.66 -1.71 5.05
N GLY A 614 32.44 -2.32 5.93
CA GLY A 614 31.99 -2.78 7.25
C GLY A 614 31.91 -4.31 7.31
N LYS A 615 31.03 -4.83 8.16
CA LYS A 615 30.74 -6.27 8.28
C LYS A 615 29.72 -6.75 7.25
N TYR A 616 29.25 -5.86 6.39
CA TYR A 616 28.35 -6.14 5.27
C TYR A 616 29.14 -6.01 3.95
N SER A 617 29.00 -7.00 3.07
CA SER A 617 29.72 -7.09 1.80
C SER A 617 28.82 -7.55 0.66
N ALA A 618 29.35 -7.60 -0.57
CA ALA A 618 28.59 -8.02 -1.74
C ALA A 618 27.97 -9.42 -1.57
N ILE A 619 28.66 -10.34 -0.89
CA ILE A 619 28.14 -11.67 -0.58
C ILE A 619 28.16 -11.85 0.95
N THR A 620 26.98 -11.85 1.57
CA THR A 620 26.83 -11.96 3.02
C THR A 620 26.07 -13.23 3.42
N GLN A 621 26.75 -14.15 4.11
CA GLN A 621 26.17 -15.38 4.68
C GLN A 621 25.90 -15.22 6.18
N GLY A 622 24.63 -15.14 6.56
CA GLY A 622 24.19 -15.07 7.95
C GLY A 622 24.29 -16.42 8.67
N ARG A 623 24.46 -16.37 10.00
CA ARG A 623 24.37 -17.53 10.92
C ARG A 623 22.94 -17.67 11.44
N GLY A 624 22.37 -18.86 11.32
CA GLY A 624 21.12 -19.23 11.95
C GLY A 624 21.31 -19.85 13.35
N ASN A 625 20.23 -20.32 13.96
CA ASN A 625 20.23 -20.90 15.30
C ASN A 625 19.85 -22.39 15.35
N HIS A 626 19.49 -23.01 14.22
CA HIS A 626 19.05 -24.40 14.17
C HIS A 626 20.05 -25.40 14.78
N ASN A 627 21.34 -25.16 14.56
CA ASN A 627 22.40 -26.03 15.07
C ASN A 627 22.49 -26.01 16.61
N GLU A 628 22.06 -24.95 17.28
CA GLU A 628 22.01 -24.89 18.75
C GLU A 628 21.05 -25.91 19.37
N HIS A 629 20.03 -26.33 18.61
CA HIS A 629 19.03 -27.30 19.04
C HIS A 629 19.46 -28.75 18.81
N SER A 630 20.53 -28.96 18.03
CA SER A 630 20.96 -30.30 17.59
C SER A 630 21.94 -30.96 18.55
N PHE A 631 22.48 -30.21 19.50
CA PHE A 631 23.39 -30.72 20.52
C PHE A 631 22.71 -30.76 21.89
N PRO A 632 23.06 -31.70 22.79
CA PRO A 632 22.56 -31.72 24.15
C PRO A 632 22.76 -30.35 24.84
N LYS A 633 21.82 -29.93 25.71
CA LYS A 633 21.81 -28.60 26.37
C LYS A 633 23.10 -28.23 27.15
N HIS A 634 24.02 -29.17 27.36
CA HIS A 634 25.30 -29.00 28.05
C HIS A 634 26.54 -29.24 27.17
N ALA A 635 26.35 -29.57 25.89
CA ALA A 635 27.45 -29.75 24.97
C ALA A 635 28.04 -28.38 24.57
N SER A 636 29.33 -28.19 24.81
CA SER A 636 30.08 -26.99 24.43
C SER A 636 30.44 -26.98 22.94
N VAL A 637 29.43 -27.08 22.07
CA VAL A 637 29.63 -27.10 20.61
C VAL A 637 29.23 -25.74 20.03
N ASP A 638 30.22 -24.87 19.79
CA ASP A 638 30.02 -23.60 19.07
C ASP A 638 30.41 -23.76 17.60
N ILE A 639 29.51 -24.35 16.82
CA ILE A 639 29.64 -24.44 15.37
C ILE A 639 28.99 -23.20 14.74
N SER A 640 29.67 -22.62 13.75
CA SER A 640 29.09 -21.59 12.89
C SER A 640 28.90 -22.15 11.49
N GLU A 641 27.68 -22.61 11.20
CA GLU A 641 27.27 -23.06 9.86
C GLU A 641 27.69 -22.05 8.78
N ALA A 642 27.43 -20.76 9.01
CA ALA A 642 27.80 -19.69 8.08
C ALA A 642 29.31 -19.64 7.76
N LYS A 643 30.18 -19.88 8.74
CA LYS A 643 31.63 -19.91 8.52
C LYS A 643 32.04 -21.13 7.69
N LEU A 644 31.47 -22.30 8.00
CA LEU A 644 31.75 -23.53 7.27
C LEU A 644 31.31 -23.42 5.81
N ILE A 645 30.07 -22.97 5.57
CA ILE A 645 29.55 -22.71 4.21
C ILE A 645 30.43 -21.71 3.48
N ARG A 646 30.81 -20.60 4.12
CA ARG A 646 31.70 -19.61 3.51
C ARG A 646 33.04 -20.22 3.12
N GLN A 647 33.68 -20.95 4.04
CA GLN A 647 35.00 -21.56 3.80
C GLN A 647 34.95 -22.49 2.58
N ALA A 648 33.97 -23.38 2.54
CA ALA A 648 33.82 -24.33 1.44
C ALA A 648 33.47 -23.63 0.12
N MET A 649 32.53 -22.68 0.13
CA MET A 649 32.16 -21.93 -1.07
C MET A 649 33.31 -21.07 -1.60
N VAL A 650 34.11 -20.43 -0.73
CA VAL A 650 35.30 -19.68 -1.15
C VAL A 650 36.31 -20.61 -1.83
N ALA A 651 36.54 -21.81 -1.27
CA ALA A 651 37.42 -22.80 -1.88
C ALA A 651 36.92 -23.24 -3.28
N SER A 652 35.64 -23.56 -3.40
CA SER A 652 35.04 -23.93 -4.70
C SER A 652 35.07 -22.78 -5.70
N LEU A 653 34.84 -21.53 -5.25
CA LEU A 653 34.97 -20.34 -6.10
C LEU A 653 36.41 -20.07 -6.55
N PHE A 654 37.40 -20.19 -5.66
CA PHE A 654 38.81 -20.04 -6.02
C PHE A 654 39.24 -21.05 -7.07
N LYS A 655 38.84 -22.31 -6.88
CA LYS A 655 39.16 -23.39 -7.81
C LYS A 655 38.59 -23.13 -9.20
N LYS A 656 37.37 -22.59 -9.29
CA LYS A 656 36.68 -22.35 -10.56
C LYS A 656 37.03 -20.99 -11.20
N TYR A 657 37.28 -19.96 -10.39
CA TYR A 657 37.52 -18.57 -10.81
C TYR A 657 38.76 -17.97 -10.09
N PRO A 658 39.97 -18.50 -10.34
CA PRO A 658 41.19 -18.07 -9.65
C PRO A 658 41.53 -16.59 -9.91
N ASN A 659 41.10 -16.04 -11.03
CA ASN A 659 41.24 -14.63 -11.40
C ASN A 659 40.43 -13.67 -10.51
N LEU A 660 39.47 -14.17 -9.72
CA LEU A 660 38.63 -13.38 -8.81
C LEU A 660 39.05 -13.53 -7.34
N SER A 661 40.14 -14.23 -7.04
CA SER A 661 40.56 -14.60 -5.66
C SER A 661 40.56 -13.41 -4.69
N GLU A 662 41.23 -12.31 -5.03
CA GLU A 662 41.28 -11.09 -4.20
C GLU A 662 39.87 -10.51 -3.93
N LEU A 663 39.00 -10.51 -4.95
CA LEU A 663 37.63 -10.01 -4.81
C LEU A 663 36.79 -10.93 -3.92
N ILE A 664 36.95 -12.25 -4.08
CA ILE A 664 36.23 -13.25 -3.30
C ILE A 664 36.61 -13.14 -1.81
N GLU A 665 37.91 -13.01 -1.49
CA GLU A 665 38.36 -12.84 -0.10
C GLU A 665 37.77 -11.58 0.55
N LYS A 666 37.83 -10.47 -0.20
CA LYS A 666 37.37 -9.16 0.28
C LYS A 666 35.84 -9.08 0.44
N ASN A 667 35.08 -9.71 -0.47
CA ASN A 667 33.64 -9.45 -0.62
C ASN A 667 32.72 -10.63 -0.27
N PHE A 668 33.26 -11.76 0.20
CA PHE A 668 32.46 -12.85 0.79
C PHE A 668 32.67 -12.88 2.30
N THR A 669 31.63 -12.52 3.05
CA THR A 669 31.66 -12.46 4.53
C THR A 669 30.60 -13.33 5.19
N SER A 670 30.89 -13.77 6.43
CA SER A 670 29.95 -14.52 7.27
C SER A 670 29.84 -13.90 8.69
N PRO A 671 29.28 -12.68 8.82
CA PRO A 671 29.31 -11.90 10.04
C PRO A 671 28.27 -12.38 11.08
N HIS A 672 28.64 -12.35 12.36
CA HIS A 672 27.78 -12.73 13.49
C HIS A 672 28.10 -11.86 14.71
N MET A 673 27.12 -11.75 15.61
CA MET A 673 27.26 -11.12 16.92
C MET A 673 26.65 -12.05 17.97
N GLY A 674 27.49 -12.58 18.86
CA GLY A 674 27.08 -13.70 19.71
C GLY A 674 26.73 -14.92 18.85
N LYS A 675 25.58 -15.53 19.13
CA LYS A 675 25.15 -16.76 18.45
C LYS A 675 24.35 -16.55 17.16
N LEU A 676 23.96 -15.32 16.84
CA LEU A 676 23.10 -15.02 15.68
C LEU A 676 23.84 -14.25 14.60
N GLY A 677 23.43 -14.48 13.34
CA GLY A 677 23.86 -13.71 12.18
C GLY A 677 23.53 -12.24 12.34
N TYR A 678 24.55 -11.40 12.19
CA TYR A 678 24.43 -9.95 12.27
C TYR A 678 25.48 -9.30 11.38
N ALA A 679 25.04 -8.59 10.34
CA ALA A 679 25.87 -7.79 9.46
C ALA A 679 25.44 -6.33 9.55
N ASN A 680 26.43 -5.43 9.57
CA ASN A 680 26.19 -4.01 9.41
C ASN A 680 27.30 -3.35 8.59
N GLY A 681 26.95 -2.29 7.88
CA GLY A 681 27.90 -1.59 7.03
C GLY A 681 27.22 -0.56 6.17
N VAL A 682 27.92 -0.19 5.11
CA VAL A 682 27.42 0.73 4.08
C VAL A 682 27.73 0.20 2.69
N PHE A 683 26.94 0.64 1.72
CA PHE A 683 27.20 0.40 0.31
C PHE A 683 26.87 1.63 -0.52
N ALA A 684 27.56 1.79 -1.64
CA ALA A 684 27.40 2.93 -2.53
C ALA A 684 27.81 2.57 -3.97
N TYR A 685 27.29 3.35 -4.92
CA TYR A 685 27.78 3.38 -6.30
C TYR A 685 28.79 4.53 -6.45
N VAL A 686 30.02 4.20 -6.80
CA VAL A 686 31.16 5.12 -6.90
C VAL A 686 31.70 5.10 -8.33
N LYS A 687 31.25 6.07 -9.12
CA LYS A 687 31.55 6.15 -10.56
C LYS A 687 33.03 6.42 -10.85
N GLU A 688 33.68 7.23 -10.04
CA GLU A 688 35.08 7.64 -10.21
C GLU A 688 36.03 6.64 -9.53
N ASN A 689 37.01 6.12 -10.28
CA ASN A 689 37.87 5.01 -9.85
C ASN A 689 38.80 5.38 -8.69
N ASP A 690 39.33 6.61 -8.69
CA ASP A 690 40.17 7.16 -7.62
C ASP A 690 39.44 7.23 -6.27
N LYS A 691 38.13 7.47 -6.29
CA LYS A 691 37.27 7.51 -5.10
C LYS A 691 36.87 6.13 -4.56
N ARG A 692 37.23 5.03 -5.23
CA ARG A 692 36.93 3.65 -4.75
C ARG A 692 37.85 3.21 -3.61
N ASN A 693 39.04 3.79 -3.48
CA ASN A 693 40.03 3.40 -2.46
C ASN A 693 39.91 4.18 -1.13
N LEU A 694 38.79 4.87 -0.90
CA LEU A 694 38.55 5.61 0.34
C LEU A 694 38.40 4.67 1.55
N THR A 695 38.91 5.13 2.70
CA THR A 695 38.62 4.48 3.99
C THR A 695 37.12 4.57 4.30
N LYS A 696 36.63 3.75 5.23
CA LYS A 696 35.21 3.78 5.64
C LYS A 696 34.78 5.18 6.08
N ASP A 697 35.56 5.86 6.90
CA ASP A 697 35.21 7.18 7.42
C ASP A 697 35.27 8.25 6.33
N GLN A 698 36.25 8.17 5.43
CA GLN A 698 36.34 9.06 4.26
C GLN A 698 35.15 8.88 3.31
N LEU A 699 34.71 7.63 3.07
CA LEU A 699 33.56 7.30 2.24
C LEU A 699 32.28 7.89 2.83
N LEU A 700 32.11 7.81 4.15
CA LEU A 700 30.93 8.34 4.85
C LEU A 700 30.82 9.87 4.76
N LEU A 701 31.95 10.58 4.62
CA LEU A 701 31.99 12.04 4.54
C LEU A 701 31.80 12.59 3.12
N GLN A 702 31.79 11.73 2.09
CA GLN A 702 31.62 12.15 0.71
C GLN A 702 30.20 12.70 0.46
N LYS A 703 30.12 13.74 -0.37
CA LYS A 703 28.86 14.36 -0.80
C LYS A 703 28.53 14.10 -2.28
N ASP A 704 29.50 13.60 -3.03
CA ASP A 704 29.39 13.44 -4.49
C ASP A 704 28.55 12.23 -4.92
N PHE A 705 28.32 11.28 -4.00
CA PHE A 705 27.48 10.11 -4.21
C PHE A 705 26.72 9.77 -2.92
N TYR A 706 25.62 9.03 -3.09
CA TYR A 706 24.80 8.62 -1.97
C TYR A 706 25.33 7.32 -1.35
N VAL A 707 25.35 7.27 -0.01
CA VAL A 707 25.78 6.10 0.75
C VAL A 707 24.57 5.55 1.50
N TYR A 708 24.24 4.29 1.26
CA TYR A 708 23.21 3.58 2.01
C TYR A 708 23.82 2.93 3.24
N ALA A 709 23.10 2.96 4.36
CA ALA A 709 23.38 2.08 5.48
C ALA A 709 22.74 0.72 5.22
N ALA A 710 23.41 -0.36 5.62
CA ALA A 710 22.89 -1.72 5.52
C ALA A 710 22.96 -2.40 6.89
N LYS A 711 21.90 -3.13 7.20
CA LYS A 711 21.80 -3.93 8.40
C LYS A 711 21.06 -5.22 8.08
N MET A 712 21.65 -6.33 8.47
CA MET A 712 21.07 -7.66 8.31
C MET A 712 21.13 -8.37 9.65
N LYS A 713 20.03 -8.96 10.08
CA LYS A 713 20.00 -9.81 11.27
C LYS A 713 19.05 -10.97 11.01
N HIS A 714 19.52 -12.17 11.33
CA HIS A 714 18.76 -13.41 11.14
C HIS A 714 17.30 -13.30 11.63
N LYS A 715 17.13 -12.88 12.90
CA LYS A 715 15.82 -12.68 13.53
C LYS A 715 15.57 -11.23 13.95
N GLN A 716 14.49 -10.64 13.44
CA GLN A 716 13.97 -9.33 13.84
C GLN A 716 12.43 -9.33 13.92
N GLY A 717 11.91 -9.56 15.12
CA GLY A 717 10.47 -9.67 15.36
C GLY A 717 10.03 -11.10 15.60
N SER A 718 8.73 -11.34 15.44
CA SER A 718 8.11 -12.66 15.57
C SER A 718 6.94 -12.74 14.60
N SER A 719 6.72 -13.92 14.00
CA SER A 719 5.60 -14.25 13.11
C SER A 719 4.23 -14.29 13.74
N LYS A 720 4.15 -14.27 15.08
CA LYS A 720 2.88 -14.44 15.84
C LYS A 720 1.92 -13.24 15.76
N THR A 721 2.15 -12.28 14.86
CA THR A 721 1.32 -11.08 14.72
C THR A 721 0.77 -10.95 13.32
N ALA A 722 -0.46 -10.44 13.21
CA ALA A 722 -1.13 -10.17 11.94
C ALA A 722 -0.33 -9.21 11.02
N ASP A 723 0.52 -8.35 11.59
CA ASP A 723 1.56 -7.60 10.87
C ASP A 723 2.94 -8.08 11.37
N ASN A 724 3.64 -8.89 10.57
CA ASN A 724 4.99 -9.39 10.86
C ASN A 724 6.10 -8.35 10.65
N MET A 725 5.80 -7.25 9.95
CA MET A 725 6.74 -6.16 9.69
C MET A 725 6.72 -5.11 10.80
N ALA A 726 5.59 -4.93 11.50
CA ALA A 726 5.46 -3.99 12.61
C ALA A 726 6.57 -4.16 13.68
N LYS A 727 6.82 -5.39 14.12
CA LYS A 727 7.88 -5.69 15.12
C LYS A 727 9.28 -5.39 14.59
N MET A 728 9.56 -5.64 13.32
CA MET A 728 10.84 -5.31 12.69
C MET A 728 11.06 -3.80 12.66
N VAL A 729 10.01 -3.05 12.29
CA VAL A 729 10.01 -1.58 12.23
C VAL A 729 10.15 -0.97 13.63
N GLU A 730 9.49 -1.54 14.64
CA GLU A 730 9.64 -1.13 16.04
C GLU A 730 11.02 -1.45 16.61
N ALA A 731 11.53 -2.68 16.39
CA ALA A 731 12.85 -3.08 16.85
C ALA A 731 13.94 -2.20 16.23
N PHE A 732 13.80 -1.85 14.96
CA PHE A 732 14.70 -0.91 14.30
C PHE A 732 14.60 0.50 14.91
N GLY A 733 13.39 1.03 15.08
CA GLY A 733 13.18 2.36 15.67
C GLY A 733 13.68 2.49 17.11
N LYS A 734 13.54 1.44 17.94
CA LYS A 734 14.01 1.43 19.34
C LYS A 734 15.53 1.48 19.48
N GLN A 735 16.28 1.03 18.48
CA GLN A 735 17.75 1.08 18.52
C GLN A 735 18.29 2.50 18.33
N GLY A 736 17.49 3.39 17.74
CA GLY A 736 17.88 4.76 17.40
C GLY A 736 19.05 4.83 16.41
N THR A 737 19.56 6.03 16.15
CA THR A 737 20.76 6.27 15.34
C THR A 737 22.04 6.21 16.17
N SER A 738 22.11 5.30 17.15
CA SER A 738 23.28 5.16 18.04
C SER A 738 24.57 4.85 17.28
N ASN A 739 24.46 4.32 16.06
CA ASN A 739 25.58 4.09 15.16
C ASN A 739 25.77 5.27 14.18
N GLN A 740 26.94 5.93 14.25
CA GLN A 740 27.28 7.08 13.40
C GLN A 740 27.11 6.82 11.89
N TYR A 741 27.30 5.58 11.41
CA TYR A 741 27.18 5.25 9.99
C TYR A 741 25.73 5.32 9.47
N GLU A 742 24.72 5.24 10.34
CA GLU A 742 23.30 5.33 9.94
C GLU A 742 22.78 6.77 9.91
N SER A 743 23.50 7.71 10.55
CA SER A 743 23.05 9.09 10.72
C SER A 743 22.84 9.79 9.37
N GLY A 744 21.64 10.35 9.17
CA GLY A 744 21.28 11.12 7.96
C GLY A 744 21.09 10.30 6.68
N ARG A 745 21.10 8.97 6.76
CA ARG A 745 21.02 8.06 5.61
C ARG A 745 19.78 7.18 5.70
N MET A 746 19.34 6.67 4.54
CA MET A 746 18.36 5.59 4.50
C MET A 746 19.06 4.26 4.76
N SER A 747 18.52 3.48 5.69
CA SER A 747 19.00 2.14 6.02
C SER A 747 18.22 1.07 5.25
N VAL A 748 18.91 0.12 4.63
CA VAL A 748 18.30 -1.14 4.20
C VAL A 748 18.40 -2.13 5.35
N ASN A 749 17.26 -2.45 5.97
CA ASN A 749 17.18 -3.35 7.11
C ASN A 749 16.60 -4.71 6.68
N MET A 750 17.32 -5.80 6.95
CA MET A 750 17.04 -7.14 6.42
C MET A 750 16.89 -8.21 7.53
N ALA A 751 15.98 -9.17 7.34
CA ALA A 751 15.74 -10.34 8.20
C ALA A 751 14.99 -11.48 7.46
N GLY A 752 14.85 -12.68 8.05
CA GLY A 752 14.11 -13.80 7.40
C GLY A 752 13.59 -14.96 8.27
N ASP A 753 14.12 -15.19 9.48
CA ASP A 753 13.83 -16.37 10.32
C ASP A 753 12.36 -16.58 10.75
N ASP A 754 11.48 -15.60 10.56
CA ASP A 754 10.09 -15.73 11.04
C ASP A 754 9.14 -16.43 10.03
N HIS A 755 9.63 -16.95 8.90
CA HIS A 755 8.86 -17.66 7.85
C HIS A 755 7.77 -16.84 7.12
N PHE A 756 7.41 -15.68 7.65
CA PHE A 756 6.61 -14.65 6.99
C PHE A 756 7.51 -13.51 6.55
N GLY A 757 7.44 -13.20 5.27
CA GLY A 757 8.17 -12.08 4.68
C GLY A 757 7.28 -10.87 4.44
N GLY A 758 7.85 -9.86 3.81
CA GLY A 758 7.17 -8.62 3.48
C GLY A 758 8.11 -7.44 3.33
N ILE A 759 7.53 -6.31 2.94
CA ILE A 759 8.23 -5.03 2.82
C ILE A 759 7.60 -4.02 3.76
N ALA A 760 8.44 -3.18 4.35
CA ALA A 760 8.01 -1.95 4.99
C ALA A 760 8.89 -0.79 4.56
N ILE A 761 8.30 0.38 4.32
CA ILE A 761 9.06 1.60 4.06
C ILE A 761 8.67 2.64 5.10
N THR A 762 9.68 3.20 5.75
CA THR A 762 9.58 4.31 6.68
C THR A 762 10.48 5.43 6.19
N ARG A 763 10.41 6.59 6.83
CA ARG A 763 11.28 7.72 6.51
C ARG A 763 12.77 7.37 6.46
N THR A 764 13.23 6.52 7.38
CA THR A 764 14.66 6.25 7.58
C THR A 764 15.09 4.87 7.11
N ALA A 765 14.16 4.00 6.71
CA ALA A 765 14.52 2.64 6.35
C ALA A 765 13.62 1.97 5.32
N PHE A 766 14.26 1.18 4.46
CA PHE A 766 13.66 0.18 3.59
C PHE A 766 13.85 -1.19 4.25
N HIS A 767 12.76 -1.77 4.75
CA HIS A 767 12.76 -3.05 5.45
C HIS A 767 12.41 -4.16 4.47
N VAL A 768 13.29 -5.15 4.37
CA VAL A 768 13.11 -6.31 3.48
C VAL A 768 13.17 -7.58 4.33
N LYS A 769 12.04 -8.27 4.42
CA LYS A 769 11.94 -9.55 5.11
C LYS A 769 11.57 -10.65 4.13
N THR A 770 12.36 -11.71 4.09
CA THR A 770 12.12 -12.87 3.22
C THR A 770 11.37 -13.98 3.93
N GLY A 771 10.79 -14.88 3.13
CA GLY A 771 10.10 -16.07 3.61
C GLY A 771 11.06 -17.20 3.99
N CYS A 772 10.48 -18.35 4.33
CA CYS A 772 11.19 -19.61 4.54
C CYS A 772 11.16 -20.44 3.23
N GLN A 773 12.04 -21.42 3.07
CA GLN A 773 11.99 -22.40 1.96
C GLN A 773 11.43 -23.76 2.38
N CYS A 774 10.82 -23.87 3.56
CA CYS A 774 10.07 -25.04 4.01
C CYS A 774 8.56 -24.80 4.03
N PHE A 775 7.79 -25.84 3.73
CA PHE A 775 6.37 -25.95 4.02
C PHE A 775 6.14 -26.24 5.52
N GLU A 776 4.87 -26.26 5.96
CA GLU A 776 4.44 -26.52 7.34
C GLU A 776 5.22 -27.68 8.03
N ASN A 777 5.84 -27.41 9.19
CA ASN A 777 6.27 -28.44 10.16
C ASN A 777 5.16 -28.67 11.21
N GLU A 778 5.24 -29.67 12.13
CA GLU A 778 4.26 -29.75 13.24
C GLU A 778 4.24 -28.47 14.08
N PHE A 779 5.34 -27.70 14.19
CA PHE A 779 5.25 -26.39 14.84
C PHE A 779 4.21 -25.49 14.15
N GLY A 780 4.08 -25.59 12.83
CA GLY A 780 2.99 -24.98 12.08
C GLY A 780 1.63 -25.63 12.38
N LYS A 781 1.53 -26.97 12.30
CA LYS A 781 0.25 -27.70 12.46
C LYS A 781 -0.31 -27.71 13.90
N ARG A 782 0.55 -27.85 14.90
CA ARG A 782 0.23 -27.97 16.35
C ARG A 782 -0.18 -26.65 16.99
N PHE A 783 0.14 -25.53 16.36
CA PHE A 783 -0.24 -24.18 16.80
C PHE A 783 -1.16 -23.45 15.80
N ASP A 784 -1.75 -24.19 14.84
CA ASP A 784 -2.72 -23.67 13.86
C ASP A 784 -2.14 -22.52 13.00
N PHE A 785 -0.92 -22.69 12.45
CA PHE A 785 -0.24 -21.78 11.51
C PHE A 785 -0.26 -22.33 10.06
N PRO A 786 -1.33 -22.13 9.28
CA PRO A 786 -1.40 -22.61 7.90
C PRO A 786 -0.81 -21.64 6.83
N GLU A 787 0.24 -20.87 7.13
CA GLU A 787 0.41 -19.55 6.46
C GLU A 787 1.84 -19.12 6.08
N GLN A 788 2.83 -20.01 5.97
CA GLN A 788 4.20 -19.58 5.64
C GLN A 788 4.30 -18.97 4.22
N ASN A 789 5.18 -17.98 4.04
CA ASN A 789 5.49 -17.44 2.72
C ASN A 789 6.75 -18.11 2.17
N LEU A 790 6.61 -18.80 1.02
CA LEU A 790 7.73 -19.46 0.33
C LEU A 790 8.23 -18.58 -0.81
N PHE A 791 9.26 -17.79 -0.54
CA PHE A 791 9.86 -16.92 -1.56
C PHE A 791 11.26 -16.42 -1.19
N SER A 792 12.03 -16.11 -2.23
CA SER A 792 13.22 -15.25 -2.20
C SER A 792 12.88 -13.88 -2.82
N ALA A 793 13.67 -12.85 -2.53
CA ALA A 793 13.38 -11.50 -2.97
C ALA A 793 14.55 -10.86 -3.71
N VAL A 794 14.27 -10.27 -4.87
CA VAL A 794 15.14 -9.23 -5.43
C VAL A 794 14.62 -7.89 -4.95
N TRP A 795 15.49 -7.07 -4.35
CA TRP A 795 15.15 -5.71 -3.95
C TRP A 795 16.09 -4.72 -4.61
N SER A 796 15.65 -3.49 -4.77
CA SER A 796 16.39 -2.47 -5.50
C SER A 796 16.25 -1.09 -4.89
N VAL A 797 17.32 -0.32 -4.98
CA VAL A 797 17.40 1.08 -4.55
C VAL A 797 18.01 1.93 -5.66
N PRO A 798 17.61 3.21 -5.79
CA PRO A 798 18.27 4.14 -6.71
C PRO A 798 19.68 4.45 -6.21
N ALA A 799 20.68 4.43 -7.09
CA ALA A 799 22.09 4.60 -6.72
C ALA A 799 22.37 5.95 -6.04
N ASN A 800 21.65 7.00 -6.44
CA ASN A 800 21.81 8.36 -5.93
C ASN A 800 20.85 8.71 -4.76
N GLY A 801 20.30 7.71 -4.08
CA GLY A 801 19.46 7.90 -2.90
C GLY A 801 17.96 7.95 -3.20
N PRO A 802 17.09 7.80 -2.17
CA PRO A 802 15.64 7.67 -2.33
C PRO A 802 14.94 8.90 -2.93
N SER A 803 15.63 10.03 -3.06
CA SER A 803 15.14 11.22 -3.76
C SER A 803 15.41 11.21 -5.27
N SER A 804 16.13 10.23 -5.79
CA SER A 804 16.53 10.16 -7.21
C SER A 804 15.81 9.08 -8.02
N GLY A 805 14.94 8.30 -7.39
CA GLY A 805 14.21 7.21 -8.03
C GLY A 805 13.48 6.33 -7.03
N PRO A 806 12.85 5.24 -7.48
CA PRO A 806 12.00 4.43 -6.62
C PRO A 806 12.74 3.29 -5.94
N LEU A 807 12.24 2.90 -4.77
CA LEU A 807 12.56 1.63 -4.12
C LEU A 807 11.71 0.55 -4.76
N GLY A 808 12.29 -0.56 -5.23
CA GLY A 808 11.53 -1.62 -5.91
C GLY A 808 11.86 -3.00 -5.41
N TRP A 809 10.97 -3.96 -5.64
CA TRP A 809 11.19 -5.35 -5.26
C TRP A 809 10.47 -6.31 -6.20
N ILE A 810 10.91 -7.57 -6.19
CA ILE A 810 10.38 -8.69 -6.95
C ILE A 810 10.43 -9.88 -6.01
N PHE A 811 9.31 -10.58 -5.86
CA PHE A 811 9.30 -11.86 -5.15
C PHE A 811 9.38 -12.99 -6.16
N LEU A 812 10.35 -13.87 -5.94
CA LEU A 812 10.43 -15.14 -6.62
C LEU A 812 9.71 -16.13 -5.71
N ASP A 813 8.41 -16.28 -5.91
CA ASP A 813 7.58 -17.15 -5.08
C ASP A 813 7.55 -18.60 -5.57
N TYR A 814 7.01 -19.48 -4.73
CA TYR A 814 6.87 -20.91 -5.03
C TYR A 814 6.17 -21.16 -6.39
N GLY A 815 5.04 -20.49 -6.66
CA GLY A 815 4.28 -20.69 -7.89
C GLY A 815 5.05 -20.28 -9.13
N LEU A 816 5.73 -19.12 -9.07
CA LEU A 816 6.58 -18.62 -10.15
C LEU A 816 7.77 -19.56 -10.44
N LEU A 817 8.54 -19.92 -9.42
CA LEU A 817 9.74 -20.76 -9.62
C LEU A 817 9.37 -22.18 -10.01
N ARG A 818 8.26 -22.74 -9.51
CA ARG A 818 7.78 -24.05 -9.94
C ARG A 818 7.36 -24.08 -11.40
N LYS A 819 6.64 -23.06 -11.86
CA LYS A 819 6.32 -22.92 -13.29
C LYS A 819 7.60 -22.89 -14.13
N TYR A 820 8.63 -22.17 -13.66
CA TYR A 820 9.91 -22.10 -14.34
C TYR A 820 10.69 -23.42 -14.31
N ALA A 821 10.74 -24.14 -13.19
CA ALA A 821 11.45 -25.41 -13.06
C ALA A 821 10.87 -26.51 -13.97
N VAL A 822 9.54 -26.60 -14.04
CA VAL A 822 8.84 -27.58 -14.89
C VAL A 822 9.04 -27.26 -16.38
N ARG A 823 8.90 -25.99 -16.75
CA ARG A 823 9.04 -25.53 -18.13
C ARG A 823 9.66 -24.13 -18.14
N PRO A 824 11.00 -24.04 -18.27
CA PRO A 824 11.68 -22.75 -18.33
C PRO A 824 11.14 -21.88 -19.46
N PHE A 825 10.70 -20.68 -19.13
CA PHE A 825 10.18 -19.71 -20.09
C PHE A 825 11.18 -18.58 -20.34
N SER A 826 11.02 -17.86 -21.45
CA SER A 826 11.87 -16.71 -21.78
C SER A 826 11.59 -15.54 -20.83
N VAL A 827 12.65 -14.84 -20.43
CA VAL A 827 12.59 -13.77 -19.45
C VAL A 827 13.40 -12.58 -19.95
N SER A 828 12.77 -11.40 -20.04
CA SER A 828 13.43 -10.18 -20.51
C SER A 828 14.22 -9.51 -19.39
N ARG A 829 15.55 -9.65 -19.45
CA ARG A 829 16.49 -9.02 -18.50
C ARG A 829 16.24 -7.52 -18.37
N GLY A 830 16.20 -6.78 -19.48
CA GLY A 830 16.06 -5.32 -19.48
C GLY A 830 14.71 -4.81 -18.96
N LYS A 831 13.64 -5.61 -19.07
CA LYS A 831 12.35 -5.23 -18.49
C LYS A 831 12.27 -5.52 -16.98
N ILE A 832 12.85 -6.62 -16.50
CA ILE A 832 12.87 -6.97 -15.06
C ILE A 832 13.83 -6.06 -14.29
N PHE A 833 15.04 -5.85 -14.83
CA PHE A 833 16.09 -5.06 -14.22
C PHE A 833 16.18 -3.67 -14.86
N GLN A 834 15.03 -3.04 -15.08
CA GLN A 834 14.93 -1.73 -15.71
C GLN A 834 15.81 -0.70 -14.99
N GLY A 835 16.75 -0.11 -15.74
CA GLY A 835 17.64 0.93 -15.24
C GLY A 835 18.75 0.44 -14.33
N ALA A 836 19.05 -0.87 -14.32
CA ALA A 836 20.23 -1.37 -13.62
C ALA A 836 21.51 -0.69 -14.14
N ILE A 837 22.43 -0.38 -13.25
CA ILE A 837 23.73 0.22 -13.61
C ILE A 837 24.48 -0.71 -14.59
N GLY A 838 25.12 -0.12 -15.60
CA GLY A 838 25.88 -0.89 -16.61
C GLY A 838 25.01 -1.72 -17.56
N LEU A 839 23.68 -1.67 -17.44
CA LEU A 839 22.76 -2.24 -18.40
C LEU A 839 22.38 -1.16 -19.44
N GLU A 840 22.90 -1.28 -20.66
CA GLU A 840 22.40 -0.47 -21.78
C GLU A 840 20.90 -0.72 -21.95
N SER A 841 20.13 0.35 -22.22
CA SER A 841 18.71 0.16 -22.50
C SER A 841 18.59 -0.65 -23.79
N ASP A 842 17.89 -1.78 -23.76
CA ASP A 842 17.63 -2.65 -24.94
C ASP A 842 16.89 -1.92 -26.09
N LYS A 843 16.71 -0.61 -26.02
CA LYS A 843 16.11 0.25 -27.04
C LYS A 843 17.12 0.80 -28.06
N ASP A 844 18.43 0.73 -27.79
CA ASP A 844 19.45 1.26 -28.71
C ASP A 844 20.10 0.18 -29.59
N LYS A 845 19.59 -1.06 -29.55
CA LYS A 845 19.98 -2.17 -30.45
C LYS A 845 18.76 -2.65 -31.23
N LYS A 846 18.32 -1.85 -32.20
CA LYS A 846 17.50 -2.30 -33.33
C LYS A 846 18.11 -1.79 -34.62
#